data_AF-A0A0S4M6B4-F1
#
_entry.id   AF-A0A0S4M6B4-F1
#
_cell.length_a   1.000
_cell.length_b   1.000
_cell.length_c   1.000
_cell.angle_alpha   90.00
_cell.angle_beta   90.00
_cell.angle_gamma   90.00
#
_symmetry.space_group_name_H-M   'P 1'
#
loop_
_entity.id
_entity.type
_entity.pdbx_description
1 polymer ?
#
loop_
_entity_poly.entity_id
_entity_poly.type
_entity_poly.pdbx_seq_one_letter_code
_entity_poly.pdbx_strand_id
1 'polypeptide(L)'
;MYPCHSGDSFSVNEVDETKNIAGNVRSIDADHPPHKILCSSNDFLKLYDSNDLNQNNNYGQELLACDVFKLNKLCECDLGILVCSHNDNTARTFNAVKSPVTNEELSNKKHNSHSENTESCVIPKEIKLKSYRRIFLYRKEFNASVYKNAIKNITIDSNEAFKNTVLDKMGTDFLKNKRTALVKSKSSIELSQTYSNVRKYVLEKLYSVLSDLIPTSDIPITPGMSISDLRHSCLSNKNFFDKLSSECEKIAEDVRSTPYASLSHVFQHSISFDSNNCTNSTNNKVSFFPLKNKFLPGLKKLIIDTTSSLSSNIISEIEKSDQNGIVDGLFLKTHGVLIQKSSIRTINCFFDYNNKVLANYDFDDNLSLLKHLLEKLKNIVKASCAFHENKVVSLGESTIEQLSIYILTDMYNIPVKFHRKLKLTPQNIIERQRLSENFYLNYSRVANHIPYTDDGMELQLSKLDPTSRTKISTEINSNYDPSKLVIEYTNLEQCVSSPKINLIKYSKSDLFLDKLSSSIYENAINKVDIDINRMFRNSILEKLDAHIKRKGFAKSSVDLSLTYSNVRKYILCKLSLHIKDIIKTADVPITLGMSISDIRSRCLSNKLFFDKLAKSCDKALEEVPAISEKILLSMIQSNVIFDSDERLNINHKKYKFLQELKLLITETISNLVNSIINVIKNLKPSEIINGLFYKTHGIFVSKSLIRELKLFFNSNKIPIGSIEYNLSSINNFLVELTILVKKHVIFHEGMLFFPEKHTAEALSRYLLSDMYNIPSRFYKKIKVSSENISKPHSSIEIASTDINCRKDITYHTFTNTESKLLEKPITFVQKKSSWNPALIRSINIYRLAISMINIDKGNFENSFIDKIKHIPLVKKYLYKQKKIEIGLHETYTRAKSYILETFHPFLTEIEKETKTKIVLHHGITLNDLKNSYISNEEFFKKLRIFCSNAVERLKNFTDNSPINLIQEYICLGTETQKKMIIRKNIKLNLLKDITRLLIINISSIPDVIINSIKLIPCSKLAGGHLSPFHDMYVDNISLLKVKLAFDAAISKVINDPLLSWLVDKVSLEMIGNSCDGNNIKSKNQYKFINSYITSKGLYTYSYIKKLAKNELVALRNNIGDTIMIMNNDKIENTDKVTRSEILNKLESDLIAASIKAYKNSCIKAYKSKLGTKH
;
A
#
# COMPACT_ATOMS: atom_id res chain seq x y z
N MET A 1 -50.42 -10.38 -39.75
CA MET A 1 -50.12 -9.89 -41.11
C MET A 1 -48.96 -10.70 -41.68
N TYR A 2 -48.88 -10.78 -43.01
CA TYR A 2 -48.08 -11.73 -43.79
C TYR A 2 -46.66 -11.16 -44.14
N PRO A 3 -45.72 -11.87 -44.80
CA PRO A 3 -44.39 -12.09 -44.21
C PRO A 3 -43.22 -11.69 -45.15
N CYS A 4 -42.02 -12.25 -44.92
CA CYS A 4 -40.88 -12.13 -45.83
C CYS A 4 -40.43 -13.49 -46.37
N HIS A 5 -39.94 -13.46 -47.61
CA HIS A 5 -39.31 -14.50 -48.44
C HIS A 5 -38.25 -13.73 -49.28
N SER A 6 -37.16 -14.23 -49.87
CA SER A 6 -36.33 -15.45 -49.90
C SER A 6 -35.59 -15.40 -51.26
N GLY A 7 -34.37 -15.92 -51.40
CA GLY A 7 -33.55 -15.83 -52.62
C GLY A 7 -32.16 -15.20 -52.32
N ASP A 8 -30.99 -15.74 -52.65
CA ASP A 8 -30.45 -16.54 -53.79
C ASP A 8 -30.00 -15.68 -55.00
N SER A 9 -28.88 -15.94 -55.71
CA SER A 9 -27.71 -16.83 -55.47
C SER A 9 -26.60 -16.61 -56.55
N PHE A 10 -25.34 -17.07 -56.31
CA PHE A 10 -24.29 -17.41 -57.32
C PHE A 10 -23.74 -16.28 -58.26
N SER A 11 -22.60 -16.37 -58.99
CA SER A 11 -21.37 -17.22 -58.98
C SER A 11 -20.26 -16.59 -59.90
N VAL A 12 -19.24 -17.40 -60.31
CA VAL A 12 -18.28 -17.25 -61.45
C VAL A 12 -16.82 -16.78 -61.18
N ASN A 13 -15.98 -17.78 -60.90
CA ASN A 13 -14.65 -18.16 -61.45
C ASN A 13 -13.83 -17.22 -62.37
N GLU A 14 -12.52 -17.06 -62.06
CA GLU A 14 -11.33 -17.75 -62.68
C GLU A 14 -11.40 -18.28 -64.16
N VAL A 15 -10.35 -18.29 -65.02
CA VAL A 15 -8.88 -18.02 -64.85
C VAL A 15 -8.06 -17.85 -66.17
N ASP A 16 -6.79 -17.36 -66.04
CA ASP A 16 -5.60 -17.43 -66.96
C ASP A 16 -5.60 -16.72 -68.35
N GLU A 17 -4.49 -16.58 -69.12
CA GLU A 17 -3.07 -17.05 -69.01
C GLU A 17 -2.03 -16.04 -69.60
N THR A 18 -0.75 -16.44 -69.55
CA THR A 18 0.38 -16.19 -70.50
C THR A 18 1.24 -14.90 -70.53
N LYS A 19 2.40 -15.00 -69.84
CA LYS A 19 3.82 -14.88 -70.31
C LYS A 19 4.37 -13.62 -71.08
N ASN A 20 5.49 -13.13 -70.51
CA ASN A 20 6.80 -12.77 -71.13
C ASN A 20 6.88 -11.63 -72.20
N ILE A 21 7.85 -10.70 -72.16
CA ILE A 21 9.26 -10.90 -72.61
C ILE A 21 10.20 -9.75 -72.13
N ALA A 22 11.51 -9.99 -72.24
CA ALA A 22 12.72 -9.19 -71.95
C ALA A 22 12.71 -7.64 -71.96
N GLY A 23 13.74 -7.05 -71.30
CA GLY A 23 14.06 -5.62 -71.33
C GLY A 23 15.45 -5.29 -71.91
N ASN A 24 15.73 -3.99 -72.06
CA ASN A 24 16.97 -3.37 -72.59
C ASN A 24 16.94 -1.84 -72.25
N VAL A 25 18.02 -1.03 -72.21
CA VAL A 25 19.46 -1.26 -71.93
C VAL A 25 20.16 0.10 -71.66
N ARG A 26 21.35 0.12 -71.03
CA ARG A 26 22.38 1.21 -70.97
C ARG A 26 22.06 2.60 -70.37
N SER A 27 22.55 2.82 -69.13
CA SER A 27 23.64 3.76 -68.74
C SER A 27 23.93 5.06 -69.53
N ILE A 28 24.17 6.19 -68.82
CA ILE A 28 25.48 6.91 -68.71
C ILE A 28 25.37 8.25 -67.91
N ASP A 29 26.34 8.49 -67.03
CA ASP A 29 26.86 9.74 -66.43
C ASP A 29 25.92 10.79 -65.77
N ALA A 30 26.49 11.94 -65.39
CA ALA A 30 26.07 12.77 -64.26
C ALA A 30 26.09 14.27 -64.57
N ASP A 31 25.41 15.08 -63.76
CA ASP A 31 26.08 16.21 -63.08
C ASP A 31 25.27 16.84 -61.91
N HIS A 32 25.90 17.78 -61.20
CA HIS A 32 25.29 18.76 -60.27
C HIS A 32 25.25 20.16 -60.94
N PRO A 33 24.42 21.15 -60.50
CA PRO A 33 23.95 21.37 -59.12
C PRO A 33 22.46 21.80 -58.96
N PRO A 34 21.95 21.98 -57.71
CA PRO A 34 20.59 22.43 -57.45
C PRO A 34 20.50 23.88 -56.92
N HIS A 35 19.68 24.75 -57.53
CA HIS A 35 19.19 25.98 -56.86
C HIS A 35 17.89 26.60 -57.42
N LYS A 36 16.98 26.94 -56.48
CA LYS A 36 15.85 27.90 -56.54
C LYS A 36 14.65 27.52 -57.46
N ILE A 37 13.47 27.20 -56.89
CA ILE A 37 12.37 28.11 -56.45
C ILE A 37 11.69 28.85 -57.62
N LEU A 38 10.42 28.53 -57.92
CA LEU A 38 9.25 29.44 -57.83
C LEU A 38 7.93 28.75 -58.26
N CYS A 39 6.85 28.93 -57.47
CA CYS A 39 5.42 28.76 -57.86
C CYS A 39 4.99 27.39 -58.47
N SER A 40 3.74 27.11 -58.85
CA SER A 40 2.44 27.83 -58.84
C SER A 40 1.34 26.85 -58.34
N SER A 41 0.28 27.21 -57.60
CA SER A 41 -1.01 27.78 -58.07
C SER A 41 -1.46 27.22 -59.44
N ASN A 42 -2.68 26.72 -59.68
CA ASN A 42 -4.01 26.87 -59.05
C ASN A 42 -4.96 25.78 -59.69
N ASP A 43 -6.28 25.62 -59.48
CA ASP A 43 -7.33 26.33 -58.73
C ASP A 43 -8.60 25.43 -58.55
N PHE A 44 -9.69 25.99 -57.96
CA PHE A 44 -11.12 25.67 -58.19
C PHE A 44 -11.71 24.31 -57.70
N LEU A 45 -12.90 24.20 -57.07
CA LEU A 45 -13.92 25.14 -56.51
C LEU A 45 -14.41 24.54 -55.16
N LYS A 46 -14.56 25.26 -54.03
CA LYS A 46 -15.62 26.23 -53.63
C LYS A 46 -17.02 25.59 -53.43
N LEU A 47 -17.86 25.89 -52.43
CA LEU A 47 -17.89 26.79 -51.23
C LEU A 47 -18.47 25.96 -50.03
N TYR A 48 -18.85 26.42 -48.81
CA TYR A 48 -18.89 27.68 -48.01
C TYR A 48 -19.02 27.21 -46.51
N ASP A 49 -18.65 27.92 -45.42
CA ASP A 49 -17.81 29.13 -45.26
C ASP A 49 -17.25 29.28 -43.80
N SER A 50 -17.36 30.47 -43.21
CA SER A 50 -16.78 31.01 -41.96
C SER A 50 -17.86 31.33 -40.90
N ASN A 51 -17.62 31.83 -39.67
CA ASN A 51 -16.44 32.34 -38.93
C ASN A 51 -16.38 31.62 -37.56
N ASP A 52 -15.25 31.50 -36.84
CA ASP A 52 -14.41 32.61 -36.36
C ASP A 52 -13.02 32.14 -35.87
N LEU A 53 -12.08 33.08 -35.68
CA LEU A 53 -10.67 32.81 -35.41
C LEU A 53 -10.27 33.02 -33.94
N ASN A 54 -9.54 32.06 -33.37
CA ASN A 54 -8.19 32.31 -32.82
C ASN A 54 -7.43 31.02 -32.47
N GLN A 55 -6.12 31.02 -32.68
CA GLN A 55 -5.26 29.85 -32.51
C GLN A 55 -4.58 29.82 -31.13
N ASN A 56 -4.51 28.64 -30.51
CA ASN A 56 -3.44 28.31 -29.58
C ASN A 56 -3.13 26.80 -29.63
N ASN A 57 -1.87 26.46 -29.87
CA ASN A 57 -1.47 25.10 -30.27
C ASN A 57 -1.40 24.14 -29.08
N ASN A 58 -2.17 23.04 -29.11
CA ASN A 58 -1.95 21.90 -28.23
C ASN A 58 -2.48 20.56 -28.80
N TYR A 59 -1.93 20.12 -29.94
CA TYR A 59 -2.21 18.80 -30.52
C TYR A 59 -1.20 17.74 -30.04
N GLY A 60 -1.70 16.57 -29.62
CA GLY A 60 -0.89 15.35 -29.54
C GLY A 60 -0.95 14.55 -28.24
N GLN A 61 -2.10 13.93 -27.92
CA GLN A 61 -2.14 12.58 -27.33
C GLN A 61 -3.57 12.01 -27.30
N GLU A 62 -3.92 11.22 -28.31
CA GLU A 62 -4.94 10.18 -28.23
C GLU A 62 -4.35 8.83 -28.65
N LEU A 63 -5.08 7.76 -28.33
CA LEU A 63 -4.77 6.34 -28.53
C LEU A 63 -3.77 5.68 -27.54
N LEU A 64 -4.24 4.58 -26.94
CA LEU A 64 -3.53 3.52 -26.20
C LEU A 64 -2.92 3.83 -24.81
N ALA A 65 -3.77 3.85 -23.76
CA ALA A 65 -3.72 2.84 -22.68
C ALA A 65 -4.92 2.97 -21.71
N CYS A 66 -5.71 1.91 -21.54
CA CYS A 66 -6.90 1.92 -20.66
C CYS A 66 -6.58 1.53 -19.20
N ASP A 67 -5.92 2.42 -18.45
CA ASP A 67 -5.81 2.30 -16.99
C ASP A 67 -7.15 2.66 -16.31
N VAL A 68 -7.95 1.64 -15.98
CA VAL A 68 -9.31 1.81 -15.39
C VAL A 68 -9.24 2.09 -13.88
N PHE A 69 -8.55 3.16 -13.49
CA PHE A 69 -8.70 3.82 -12.17
C PHE A 69 -8.37 5.32 -12.23
N LYS A 70 -9.11 6.08 -13.03
CA LYS A 70 -9.24 7.55 -12.90
C LYS A 70 -10.71 7.94 -12.73
N LEU A 71 -11.04 8.48 -11.57
CA LEU A 71 -12.29 9.22 -11.34
C LEU A 71 -11.95 10.71 -11.19
N ASN A 72 -12.90 11.57 -11.53
CA ASN A 72 -12.63 12.96 -11.92
C ASN A 72 -11.92 13.78 -10.85
N LYS A 73 -10.82 14.42 -11.24
CA LYS A 73 -10.20 15.54 -10.53
C LYS A 73 -10.94 16.82 -10.94
N LEU A 74 -11.60 17.47 -9.98
CA LEU A 74 -12.09 18.85 -10.13
C LEU A 74 -11.19 19.79 -9.33
N CYS A 75 -11.05 21.03 -9.78
CA CYS A 75 -10.08 21.97 -9.22
C CYS A 75 -10.43 22.44 -7.81
N GLU A 76 -9.39 22.68 -7.03
CA GLU A 76 -9.41 23.58 -5.89
C GLU A 76 -9.36 25.02 -6.43
N CYS A 77 -10.28 25.87 -5.98
CA CYS A 77 -10.22 27.32 -6.14
C CYS A 77 -10.59 27.95 -4.79
N ASP A 78 -9.95 29.06 -4.43
CA ASP A 78 -10.05 29.65 -3.10
C ASP A 78 -11.43 30.26 -2.80
N LEU A 79 -11.99 29.90 -1.65
CA LEU A 79 -13.10 30.61 -1.01
C LEU A 79 -12.79 30.72 0.50
N GLY A 80 -12.01 31.74 0.85
CA GLY A 80 -11.78 32.11 2.24
C GLY A 80 -13.08 32.62 2.87
N ILE A 81 -13.52 32.01 3.97
CA ILE A 81 -14.68 32.49 4.72
C ILE A 81 -14.27 33.71 5.54
N LEU A 82 -14.50 34.88 4.96
CA LEU A 82 -14.42 36.16 5.65
C LEU A 82 -15.54 36.21 6.71
N VAL A 83 -15.18 36.26 8.00
CA VAL A 83 -16.15 36.36 9.09
C VAL A 83 -16.56 37.83 9.27
N CYS A 84 -17.38 38.32 8.34
CA CYS A 84 -18.10 39.58 8.53
C CYS A 84 -19.22 39.38 9.56
N SER A 85 -19.01 39.89 10.77
CA SER A 85 -20.09 40.14 11.72
C SER A 85 -20.81 41.43 11.33
N HIS A 86 -22.11 41.35 11.05
CA HIS A 86 -23.00 42.50 11.02
C HIS A 86 -24.26 42.20 11.83
N ASN A 87 -24.74 43.23 12.53
CA ASN A 87 -25.97 43.20 13.30
C ASN A 87 -27.15 43.47 12.39
N ASP A 88 -28.31 42.87 12.67
CA ASP A 88 -29.59 43.50 12.40
C ASP A 88 -30.12 44.11 13.70
N ASN A 89 -30.47 45.39 13.65
CA ASN A 89 -31.07 46.10 14.77
C ASN A 89 -32.58 45.91 14.78
N THR A 90 -33.19 45.84 15.96
CA THR A 90 -34.60 46.26 16.12
C THR A 90 -34.78 46.99 17.45
N ALA A 91 -34.98 48.30 17.33
CA ALA A 91 -35.22 49.33 18.33
C ALA A 91 -35.45 48.93 19.81
N ARG A 92 -34.68 49.57 20.70
CA ARG A 92 -35.25 50.50 21.69
C ARG A 92 -34.28 51.65 22.03
N THR A 93 -34.83 52.73 22.56
CA THR A 93 -34.39 54.09 22.27
C THR A 93 -33.73 54.82 23.45
N PHE A 94 -32.93 55.84 23.09
CA PHE A 94 -32.57 57.04 23.87
C PHE A 94 -31.51 56.99 24.99
N ASN A 95 -30.51 57.86 24.78
CA ASN A 95 -29.80 58.71 25.74
C ASN A 95 -28.84 58.08 26.78
N ALA A 96 -27.74 58.73 27.19
CA ALA A 96 -26.92 59.82 26.61
C ALA A 96 -25.62 60.00 27.44
N VAL A 97 -24.77 60.96 27.04
CA VAL A 97 -23.69 61.61 27.85
C VAL A 97 -22.31 60.92 27.98
N LYS A 98 -21.38 61.41 27.15
CA LYS A 98 -19.96 61.80 27.40
C LYS A 98 -18.95 60.88 28.12
N SER A 99 -17.86 60.62 27.39
CA SER A 99 -16.42 60.60 27.73
C SER A 99 -15.93 61.41 28.96
N PRO A 100 -14.67 61.24 29.47
CA PRO A 100 -13.51 60.58 28.81
C PRO A 100 -12.61 59.64 29.66
N VAL A 101 -11.63 59.10 28.94
CA VAL A 101 -10.34 58.51 29.37
C VAL A 101 -9.62 59.29 30.49
N THR A 102 -8.96 58.58 31.41
CA THR A 102 -7.65 58.99 31.97
C THR A 102 -6.79 57.76 32.28
N ASN A 103 -5.47 57.93 32.39
CA ASN A 103 -4.48 56.90 32.71
C ASN A 103 -4.20 56.80 34.23
N GLU A 104 -3.29 55.87 34.56
CA GLU A 104 -2.11 56.08 35.41
C GLU A 104 -2.06 55.61 36.89
N GLU A 105 -0.86 55.08 37.17
CA GLU A 105 -0.12 54.98 38.43
C GLU A 105 -0.43 53.95 39.54
N LEU A 106 0.66 53.71 40.28
CA LEU A 106 0.87 52.71 41.31
C LEU A 106 0.39 53.24 42.67
N SER A 107 0.07 52.37 43.62
CA SER A 107 1.02 52.12 44.74
C SER A 107 0.51 51.15 45.82
N ASN A 108 1.49 50.61 46.54
CA ASN A 108 1.39 49.68 47.65
C ASN A 108 0.49 50.16 48.80
N LYS A 109 -0.18 49.21 49.49
CA LYS A 109 -0.01 49.08 50.96
C LYS A 109 -0.40 47.71 51.53
N LYS A 110 0.60 47.16 52.24
CA LYS A 110 0.64 46.23 53.40
C LYS A 110 -0.53 45.26 53.67
N HIS A 111 -0.10 44.04 54.04
CA HIS A 111 -0.84 43.06 54.84
C HIS A 111 -1.68 43.64 55.98
N ASN A 112 -2.80 42.97 56.27
CA ASN A 112 -2.91 42.31 57.58
C ASN A 112 -3.55 40.92 57.43
N SER A 113 -3.29 40.02 58.37
CA SER A 113 -3.71 38.62 58.29
C SER A 113 -4.93 38.32 59.14
N HIS A 114 -5.90 37.58 58.60
CA HIS A 114 -6.67 36.62 59.37
C HIS A 114 -6.97 35.38 58.53
N SER A 115 -6.87 34.21 59.15
CA SER A 115 -7.18 32.92 58.55
C SER A 115 -8.58 32.48 58.95
N GLU A 116 -9.48 32.34 57.98
CA GLU A 116 -10.69 31.54 58.15
C GLU A 116 -10.75 30.47 57.06
N ASN A 117 -10.58 29.21 57.48
CA ASN A 117 -10.70 28.04 56.60
C ASN A 117 -12.17 27.73 56.35
N THR A 118 -12.85 28.54 55.55
CA THR A 118 -14.07 28.10 54.87
C THR A 118 -13.70 27.43 53.56
N GLU A 119 -13.51 26.11 53.58
CA GLU A 119 -13.62 25.29 52.36
C GLU A 119 -15.07 25.36 51.85
N SER A 120 -15.43 26.46 51.19
CA SER A 120 -16.67 26.52 50.44
C SER A 120 -16.59 25.43 49.37
N CYS A 121 -17.33 24.34 49.54
CA CYS A 121 -17.39 23.26 48.56
C CYS A 121 -18.04 23.80 47.29
N VAL A 122 -17.22 24.35 46.38
CA VAL A 122 -17.66 24.87 45.09
C VAL A 122 -18.07 23.68 44.24
N ILE A 123 -19.35 23.31 44.35
CA ILE A 123 -19.97 22.25 43.56
C ILE A 123 -19.63 22.53 42.08
N PRO A 124 -18.85 21.67 41.42
CA PRO A 124 -18.34 21.98 40.09
C PRO A 124 -19.52 22.07 39.13
N LYS A 125 -19.71 23.24 38.52
CA LYS A 125 -20.79 23.48 37.55
C LYS A 125 -20.77 22.40 36.48
N GLU A 126 -21.86 21.64 36.38
CA GLU A 126 -21.94 20.53 35.44
C GLU A 126 -21.78 21.04 33.99
N ILE A 127 -20.81 20.48 33.26
CA ILE A 127 -20.44 20.96 31.92
C ILE A 127 -21.54 20.55 30.92
N LYS A 128 -22.45 21.50 30.64
CA LYS A 128 -23.59 21.31 29.74
C LYS A 128 -23.11 21.23 28.28
N LEU A 129 -23.23 20.04 27.70
CA LEU A 129 -23.05 19.80 26.27
C LEU A 129 -24.09 20.60 25.46
N LYS A 130 -23.70 21.10 24.28
CA LYS A 130 -24.67 21.64 23.32
C LYS A 130 -25.45 20.50 22.67
N SER A 131 -26.68 20.80 22.25
CA SER A 131 -27.52 19.89 21.46
C SER A 131 -26.74 19.27 20.30
N TYR A 132 -26.75 17.95 20.17
CA TYR A 132 -25.97 17.22 19.17
C TYR A 132 -26.11 17.82 17.75
N ARG A 133 -25.01 18.37 17.24
CA ARG A 133 -24.86 18.81 15.86
C ARG A 133 -23.60 18.15 15.31
N ARG A 134 -23.76 17.32 14.27
CA ARG A 134 -22.69 16.45 13.76
C ARG A 134 -21.39 17.20 13.44
N ILE A 135 -20.28 16.69 13.96
CA ILE A 135 -18.92 17.21 13.70
C ILE A 135 -18.12 16.18 12.89
N PHE A 136 -17.40 16.64 11.87
CA PHE A 136 -16.54 15.78 11.04
C PHE A 136 -15.13 15.66 11.63
N LEU A 137 -14.99 14.97 12.76
CA LEU A 137 -13.74 14.85 13.53
C LEU A 137 -12.54 14.28 12.73
N TYR A 138 -12.79 13.67 11.56
CA TYR A 138 -11.80 13.08 10.64
C TYR A 138 -10.95 14.07 9.81
N ARG A 139 -11.09 15.40 9.96
CA ARG A 139 -10.24 16.35 9.20
C ARG A 139 -8.82 16.41 9.75
N LYS A 140 -7.82 16.35 8.87
CA LYS A 140 -6.37 16.51 9.20
C LYS A 140 -6.05 17.81 9.94
N GLU A 141 -6.87 18.84 9.76
CA GLU A 141 -6.73 20.17 10.37
C GLU A 141 -6.84 20.13 11.91
N PHE A 142 -7.70 19.27 12.45
CA PHE A 142 -7.94 19.17 13.90
C PHE A 142 -6.77 18.54 14.68
N ASN A 143 -5.82 17.89 13.98
CA ASN A 143 -4.63 17.27 14.58
C ASN A 143 -3.42 18.24 14.64
N ALA A 144 -3.60 19.55 14.41
CA ALA A 144 -2.52 20.53 14.60
C ALA A 144 -2.26 20.79 16.09
N SER A 145 -1.03 20.55 16.56
CA SER A 145 -0.57 20.88 17.92
C SER A 145 -0.17 22.35 18.07
N VAL A 146 0.05 22.82 19.30
CA VAL A 146 0.67 24.13 19.61
C VAL A 146 1.94 24.34 18.79
N TYR A 147 2.89 23.40 18.82
CA TYR A 147 4.15 23.52 18.08
C TYR A 147 3.93 23.66 16.56
N LYS A 148 2.93 22.96 15.99
CA LYS A 148 2.61 23.08 14.57
C LYS A 148 1.93 24.41 14.22
N ASN A 149 1.22 25.03 15.15
CA ASN A 149 0.71 26.39 14.99
C ASN A 149 1.85 27.41 15.13
N ALA A 150 2.72 27.27 16.13
CA ALA A 150 3.91 28.11 16.30
C ALA A 150 4.77 28.13 15.02
N ILE A 151 5.12 26.96 14.45
CA ILE A 151 5.93 26.86 13.22
C ILE A 151 5.31 27.58 12.02
N LYS A 152 3.98 27.66 11.91
CA LYS A 152 3.32 28.45 10.84
C LYS A 152 3.55 29.95 11.02
N ASN A 153 3.61 30.41 12.27
CA ASN A 153 3.63 31.83 12.63
C ASN A 153 5.07 32.40 12.65
N ILE A 154 6.09 31.57 12.91
CA ILE A 154 7.51 31.97 12.99
C ILE A 154 7.88 33.00 11.92
N THR A 155 8.39 34.15 12.37
CA THR A 155 8.99 35.17 11.52
C THR A 155 10.27 34.63 10.87
N ILE A 156 10.29 34.62 9.54
CA ILE A 156 11.47 34.29 8.73
C ILE A 156 12.25 35.59 8.50
N ASP A 157 13.58 35.50 8.48
CA ASP A 157 14.47 36.64 8.18
C ASP A 157 14.29 37.82 9.15
N SER A 158 14.13 37.54 10.45
CA SER A 158 13.85 38.53 11.51
C SER A 158 14.95 39.58 11.73
N ASN A 159 16.16 39.35 11.21
CA ASN A 159 17.27 40.31 11.17
C ASN A 159 17.44 40.97 9.78
N GLU A 160 16.51 40.74 8.87
CA GLU A 160 16.51 41.21 7.48
C GLU A 160 17.77 40.83 6.66
N ALA A 161 18.55 39.85 7.10
CA ALA A 161 19.84 39.53 6.49
C ALA A 161 19.71 39.03 5.03
N PHE A 162 18.67 38.25 4.72
CA PHE A 162 18.39 37.83 3.34
C PHE A 162 17.78 38.96 2.50
N LYS A 163 16.85 39.75 3.05
CA LYS A 163 16.31 40.96 2.43
C LYS A 163 17.42 41.95 2.03
N ASN A 164 18.38 42.18 2.91
CA ASN A 164 19.56 43.01 2.64
C ASN A 164 20.48 42.36 1.58
N THR A 165 20.74 41.05 1.68
CA THR A 165 21.47 40.30 0.63
C THR A 165 20.78 40.38 -0.76
N VAL A 166 19.46 40.52 -0.80
CA VAL A 166 18.68 40.72 -2.02
C VAL A 166 18.84 42.16 -2.54
N LEU A 167 18.69 43.17 -1.66
CA LEU A 167 18.91 44.59 -1.96
C LEU A 167 20.30 44.84 -2.56
N ASP A 168 21.37 44.40 -1.90
CA ASP A 168 22.76 44.65 -2.31
C ASP A 168 23.03 44.13 -3.73
N LYS A 169 22.63 42.88 -4.00
CA LYS A 169 22.85 42.22 -5.29
C LYS A 169 22.04 42.87 -6.41
N MET A 170 20.82 43.34 -6.11
CA MET A 170 20.03 44.13 -7.05
C MET A 170 20.67 45.50 -7.32
N GLY A 171 21.19 46.17 -6.28
CA GLY A 171 21.90 47.43 -6.39
C GLY A 171 23.11 47.34 -7.33
N THR A 172 23.90 46.27 -7.25
CA THR A 172 25.09 46.08 -8.10
C THR A 172 24.79 45.87 -9.59
N ASP A 173 23.66 45.24 -9.93
CA ASP A 173 23.29 44.89 -11.31
C ASP A 173 22.34 45.90 -11.97
N PHE A 174 21.29 46.32 -11.26
CA PHE A 174 20.14 47.04 -11.85
C PHE A 174 20.37 48.55 -11.92
N LEU A 175 20.96 49.14 -10.88
CA LEU A 175 21.19 50.60 -10.79
C LEU A 175 22.29 51.11 -11.74
N LYS A 176 23.14 50.22 -12.28
CA LYS A 176 24.13 50.61 -13.31
C LYS A 176 23.49 50.96 -14.65
N ASN A 177 22.34 50.35 -14.97
CA ASN A 177 21.71 50.47 -16.30
C ASN A 177 20.49 51.41 -16.34
N LYS A 178 20.02 51.91 -15.19
CA LYS A 178 19.04 53.01 -15.11
C LYS A 178 19.46 54.03 -14.07
N ARG A 179 19.89 55.21 -14.54
CA ARG A 179 20.02 56.41 -13.69
C ARG A 179 18.62 56.87 -13.24
N THR A 180 18.60 57.56 -12.09
CA THR A 180 17.50 58.27 -11.40
C THR A 180 16.39 57.46 -10.69
N ALA A 181 15.74 58.15 -9.74
CA ALA A 181 14.53 57.84 -8.99
C ALA A 181 14.51 56.71 -7.91
N LEU A 182 15.18 55.57 -8.05
CA LEU A 182 14.95 54.41 -7.14
C LEU A 182 15.87 54.29 -5.90
N VAL A 183 16.72 55.29 -5.62
CA VAL A 183 17.93 55.13 -4.76
C VAL A 183 17.82 55.78 -3.36
N LYS A 184 16.67 56.35 -2.96
CA LYS A 184 16.52 57.00 -1.63
C LYS A 184 15.27 56.65 -0.83
N SER A 185 14.22 56.10 -1.42
CA SER A 185 13.12 55.52 -0.64
C SER A 185 13.53 54.12 -0.13
N LYS A 186 13.20 53.81 1.13
CA LYS A 186 13.27 52.44 1.67
C LYS A 186 12.15 51.60 1.05
N SER A 187 12.27 51.26 -0.24
CA SER A 187 11.25 50.51 -0.97
C SER A 187 11.02 49.15 -0.31
N SER A 188 9.76 48.84 -0.01
CA SER A 188 9.39 47.57 0.60
C SER A 188 9.48 46.46 -0.44
N ILE A 189 10.59 45.72 -0.42
CA ILE A 189 10.73 44.50 -1.21
C ILE A 189 9.77 43.44 -0.67
N GLU A 190 8.84 43.00 -1.52
CA GLU A 190 7.88 41.97 -1.16
C GLU A 190 8.51 40.56 -1.28
N LEU A 191 9.12 40.09 -0.19
CA LEU A 191 9.66 38.71 -0.07
C LEU A 191 8.69 37.70 0.59
N SER A 192 7.43 38.11 0.80
CA SER A 192 6.36 37.33 1.44
C SER A 192 6.24 35.90 0.89
N GLN A 193 6.28 35.74 -0.44
CA GLN A 193 6.18 34.45 -1.10
C GLN A 193 7.44 33.59 -0.87
N THR A 194 8.65 34.15 -0.88
CA THR A 194 9.87 33.40 -0.55
C THR A 194 9.85 32.94 0.90
N TYR A 195 9.45 33.80 1.85
CA TYR A 195 9.34 33.41 3.26
C TYR A 195 8.26 32.33 3.48
N SER A 196 7.12 32.42 2.78
CA SER A 196 6.09 31.38 2.77
C SER A 196 6.61 30.05 2.21
N ASN A 197 7.37 30.10 1.10
CA ASN A 197 8.02 28.92 0.52
C ASN A 197 9.09 28.32 1.46
N VAL A 198 9.85 29.13 2.19
CA VAL A 198 10.82 28.66 3.21
C VAL A 198 10.10 27.96 4.36
N ARG A 199 9.03 28.55 4.92
CA ARG A 199 8.18 27.89 5.94
C ARG A 199 7.65 26.56 5.43
N LYS A 200 7.14 26.52 4.19
CA LYS A 200 6.63 25.29 3.55
C LYS A 200 7.72 24.23 3.38
N TYR A 201 8.89 24.60 2.87
CA TYR A 201 10.03 23.68 2.68
C TYR A 201 10.49 23.07 4.01
N VAL A 202 10.63 23.90 5.06
CA VAL A 202 10.99 23.44 6.42
C VAL A 202 9.90 22.54 7.01
N LEU A 203 8.62 22.90 6.86
CA LEU A 203 7.48 22.07 7.29
C LEU A 203 7.36 20.73 6.53
N GLU A 204 7.70 20.69 5.24
CA GLU A 204 7.72 19.46 4.44
C GLU A 204 8.86 18.54 4.86
N LYS A 205 10.06 19.09 5.08
CA LYS A 205 11.23 18.34 5.61
C LYS A 205 10.98 17.79 7.02
N LEU A 206 10.30 18.56 7.87
CA LEU A 206 9.92 18.15 9.23
C LEU A 206 8.62 17.33 9.29
N TYR A 207 7.90 17.09 8.18
CA TYR A 207 6.54 16.53 8.26
C TYR A 207 6.52 15.14 8.91
N SER A 208 7.42 14.24 8.52
CA SER A 208 7.55 12.90 9.09
C SER A 208 8.09 12.92 10.52
N VAL A 209 9.02 13.83 10.81
CA VAL A 209 9.54 14.02 12.17
C VAL A 209 8.40 14.46 13.09
N LEU A 210 7.64 15.48 12.71
CA LEU A 210 6.54 16.01 13.49
C LEU A 210 5.37 15.02 13.61
N SER A 211 5.11 14.16 12.62
CA SER A 211 4.08 13.11 12.75
C SER A 211 4.42 12.08 13.82
N ASP A 212 5.70 11.86 14.10
CA ASP A 212 6.18 10.83 15.03
C ASP A 212 6.51 11.43 16.41
N LEU A 213 6.99 12.69 16.45
CA LEU A 213 7.24 13.44 17.69
C LEU A 213 5.96 13.86 18.39
N ILE A 214 4.97 14.44 17.68
CA ILE A 214 3.78 15.03 18.30
C ILE A 214 2.93 14.01 19.09
N PRO A 215 2.78 12.73 18.66
CA PRO A 215 2.13 11.69 19.47
C PRO A 215 2.98 11.13 20.63
N THR A 216 4.31 11.24 20.57
CA THR A 216 5.23 10.60 21.55
C THR A 216 5.88 11.58 22.54
N SER A 217 5.72 12.87 22.30
CA SER A 217 6.28 13.97 23.10
C SER A 217 5.19 15.01 23.43
N ASP A 218 3.94 14.54 23.53
CA ASP A 218 2.78 15.34 23.93
C ASP A 218 2.93 15.85 25.37
N ILE A 219 2.29 16.98 25.68
CA ILE A 219 2.33 17.60 27.00
C ILE A 219 1.34 16.87 27.92
N PRO A 220 1.76 16.42 29.13
CA PRO A 220 0.81 15.94 30.14
C PRO A 220 -0.04 17.12 30.62
N ILE A 221 -1.36 17.00 30.46
CA ILE A 221 -2.32 18.00 30.93
C ILE A 221 -3.17 17.35 32.01
N THR A 222 -3.13 17.93 33.21
CA THR A 222 -3.88 17.45 34.38
C THR A 222 -4.99 18.43 34.76
N PRO A 223 -6.06 17.95 35.42
CA PRO A 223 -7.04 18.84 36.05
C PRO A 223 -6.36 19.82 37.01
N GLY A 224 -6.92 21.03 37.11
CA GLY A 224 -6.39 22.12 37.93
C GLY A 224 -5.47 23.11 37.18
N MET A 225 -4.82 22.70 36.09
CA MET A 225 -3.94 23.59 35.30
C MET A 225 -4.67 24.84 34.80
N SER A 226 -4.00 25.99 34.93
CA SER A 226 -4.38 27.26 34.31
C SER A 226 -3.74 27.42 32.91
N ILE A 227 -4.12 28.47 32.19
CA ILE A 227 -3.50 28.84 30.90
C ILE A 227 -1.98 29.09 31.05
N SER A 228 -1.55 29.65 32.19
CA SER A 228 -0.14 29.89 32.49
C SER A 228 0.64 28.57 32.66
N ASP A 229 0.07 27.60 33.38
CA ASP A 229 0.68 26.28 33.59
C ASP A 229 0.77 25.50 32.27
N LEU A 230 -0.27 25.61 31.44
CA LEU A 230 -0.30 25.05 30.08
C LEU A 230 0.79 25.67 29.19
N ARG A 231 0.94 27.01 29.19
CA ARG A 231 2.01 27.69 28.45
C ARG A 231 3.39 27.25 28.97
N HIS A 232 3.61 27.25 30.28
CA HIS A 232 4.88 26.81 30.88
C HIS A 232 5.21 25.35 30.54
N SER A 233 4.18 24.49 30.48
CA SER A 233 4.33 23.07 30.10
C SER A 233 4.62 22.87 28.60
N CYS A 234 4.14 23.77 27.72
CA CYS A 234 4.57 23.82 26.32
C CYS A 234 6.06 24.20 26.19
N LEU A 235 6.51 25.19 26.96
CA LEU A 235 7.88 25.71 26.89
C LEU A 235 8.91 24.74 27.51
N SER A 236 8.52 24.02 28.56
CA SER A 236 9.41 23.13 29.33
C SER A 236 9.56 21.71 28.76
N ASN A 237 8.99 21.42 27.58
CA ASN A 237 8.96 20.09 27.00
C ASN A 237 10.28 19.69 26.32
N LYS A 238 11.32 19.42 27.12
CA LYS A 238 12.66 19.02 26.66
C LYS A 238 12.62 17.85 25.67
N ASN A 239 11.87 16.79 25.97
CA ASN A 239 11.67 15.62 25.11
C ASN A 239 11.19 15.95 23.67
N PHE A 240 10.42 17.03 23.48
CA PHE A 240 10.10 17.55 22.16
C PHE A 240 11.28 18.35 21.55
N PHE A 241 11.83 19.32 22.28
CA PHE A 241 12.86 20.23 21.77
C PHE A 241 14.23 19.58 21.50
N ASP A 242 14.66 18.62 22.34
CA ASP A 242 15.93 17.89 22.18
C ASP A 242 15.93 17.09 20.86
N LYS A 243 14.82 16.37 20.61
CA LYS A 243 14.62 15.61 19.37
C LYS A 243 14.44 16.54 18.17
N LEU A 244 13.72 17.65 18.34
CA LEU A 244 13.59 18.66 17.28
C LEU A 244 14.95 19.24 16.90
N SER A 245 15.83 19.55 17.86
CA SER A 245 17.19 20.04 17.58
C SER A 245 17.98 19.03 16.75
N SER A 246 18.02 17.76 17.19
CA SER A 246 18.75 16.71 16.47
C SER A 246 18.25 16.46 15.05
N GLU A 247 16.95 16.66 14.78
CA GLU A 247 16.39 16.57 13.42
C GLU A 247 16.60 17.88 12.62
N CYS A 248 16.54 19.05 13.26
CA CYS A 248 16.90 20.32 12.63
C CYS A 248 18.38 20.38 12.23
N GLU A 249 19.29 19.79 13.01
CA GLU A 249 20.69 19.62 12.65
C GLU A 249 20.86 18.75 11.39
N LYS A 250 20.14 17.62 11.32
CA LYS A 250 20.14 16.73 10.14
C LYS A 250 19.57 17.42 8.91
N ILE A 251 18.49 18.19 9.05
CA ILE A 251 17.89 18.95 7.93
C ILE A 251 18.80 20.11 7.51
N ALA A 252 19.45 20.81 8.45
CA ALA A 252 20.45 21.82 8.14
C ALA A 252 21.62 21.22 7.37
N GLU A 253 22.10 20.03 7.74
CA GLU A 253 23.18 19.32 7.05
C GLU A 253 22.75 18.79 5.67
N ASP A 254 21.54 18.26 5.53
CA ASP A 254 20.95 17.90 4.23
C ASP A 254 20.85 19.12 3.30
N VAL A 255 20.40 20.27 3.81
CA VAL A 255 20.37 21.54 3.06
C VAL A 255 21.78 22.03 2.74
N ARG A 256 22.77 21.91 3.65
CA ARG A 256 24.19 22.17 3.37
C ARG A 256 24.73 21.27 2.25
N SER A 257 24.31 20.01 2.19
CA SER A 257 24.67 19.09 1.10
C SER A 257 23.92 19.37 -0.22
N THR A 258 22.70 19.92 -0.15
CA THR A 258 21.79 20.12 -1.29
C THR A 258 22.37 21.11 -2.31
N PRO A 259 22.43 20.76 -3.62
CA PRO A 259 22.87 21.68 -4.67
C PRO A 259 21.96 22.91 -4.80
N TYR A 260 22.54 24.08 -5.07
CA TYR A 260 21.78 25.35 -5.19
C TYR A 260 20.58 25.25 -6.13
N ALA A 261 20.76 24.66 -7.32
CA ALA A 261 19.71 24.51 -8.32
C ALA A 261 18.45 23.80 -7.79
N SER A 262 18.61 22.84 -6.87
CA SER A 262 17.49 22.13 -6.24
C SER A 262 16.63 23.03 -5.34
N LEU A 263 17.18 24.13 -4.82
CA LEU A 263 16.46 25.11 -3.98
C LEU A 263 15.81 26.24 -4.81
N SER A 264 15.99 26.27 -6.13
CA SER A 264 15.48 27.34 -7.01
C SER A 264 13.95 27.46 -7.06
N HIS A 265 13.21 26.42 -6.65
CA HIS A 265 11.76 26.43 -6.50
C HIS A 265 11.29 27.15 -5.22
N VAL A 266 12.14 27.25 -4.19
CA VAL A 266 11.81 27.94 -2.93
C VAL A 266 11.84 29.46 -3.13
N PHE A 267 12.72 29.97 -4.00
CA PHE A 267 12.73 31.40 -4.33
C PHE A 267 11.52 31.77 -5.20
N GLN A 268 10.87 32.89 -4.91
CA GLN A 268 9.77 33.41 -5.74
C GLN A 268 10.19 33.69 -7.19
N HIS A 269 9.23 33.77 -8.11
CA HIS A 269 9.50 33.95 -9.54
C HIS A 269 9.81 35.42 -9.89
N SER A 270 9.02 36.33 -9.34
CA SER A 270 9.17 37.78 -9.46
C SER A 270 9.23 38.42 -8.07
N ILE A 271 9.85 39.58 -7.99
CA ILE A 271 9.96 40.40 -6.78
C ILE A 271 9.33 41.75 -7.05
N SER A 272 8.39 42.13 -6.19
CA SER A 272 7.66 43.39 -6.26
C SER A 272 8.36 44.48 -5.44
N PHE A 273 8.29 45.71 -5.94
CA PHE A 273 8.63 46.93 -5.20
C PHE A 273 7.42 47.84 -5.15
N ASP A 274 6.97 48.18 -3.95
CA ASP A 274 5.95 49.20 -3.75
C ASP A 274 6.63 50.57 -3.54
N SER A 275 6.28 51.54 -4.40
CA SER A 275 6.88 52.88 -4.40
C SER A 275 6.00 53.87 -3.65
N ASN A 276 6.16 53.94 -2.32
CA ASN A 276 5.35 54.78 -1.43
C ASN A 276 5.45 56.30 -1.66
N ASN A 277 6.26 56.75 -2.63
CA ASN A 277 6.40 58.16 -3.00
C ASN A 277 5.63 58.45 -4.31
N CYS A 278 4.32 58.60 -4.23
CA CYS A 278 3.51 59.40 -5.16
C CYS A 278 2.11 59.63 -4.59
N THR A 279 1.87 60.82 -4.01
CA THR A 279 0.50 61.30 -3.78
C THR A 279 -0.17 61.52 -5.14
N ASN A 280 -1.31 60.86 -5.37
CA ASN A 280 -2.14 60.94 -6.58
C ASN A 280 -1.52 60.37 -7.88
N SER A 281 -1.31 59.05 -7.96
CA SER A 281 -1.52 58.26 -9.19
C SER A 281 -1.52 56.76 -8.89
N THR A 282 -1.94 55.94 -9.87
CA THR A 282 -2.05 54.47 -9.76
C THR A 282 -0.79 53.81 -9.23
N ASN A 283 -0.93 52.89 -8.25
CA ASN A 283 0.17 52.11 -7.67
C ASN A 283 0.93 51.28 -8.73
N ASN A 284 1.96 51.86 -9.31
CA ASN A 284 2.83 51.23 -10.30
C ASN A 284 3.77 50.21 -9.64
N LYS A 285 3.21 49.05 -9.29
CA LYS A 285 3.92 47.92 -8.65
C LYS A 285 4.93 47.30 -9.61
N VAL A 286 6.17 47.79 -9.58
CA VAL A 286 7.24 47.32 -10.46
C VAL A 286 7.63 45.89 -10.07
N SER A 287 7.51 44.95 -11.02
CA SER A 287 7.93 43.57 -10.84
C SER A 287 9.24 43.28 -11.57
N PHE A 288 10.18 42.67 -10.84
CA PHE A 288 11.49 42.27 -11.34
C PHE A 288 11.60 40.74 -11.37
N PHE A 289 12.21 40.19 -12.42
CA PHE A 289 12.41 38.74 -12.59
C PHE A 289 13.89 38.38 -12.36
N PRO A 290 14.29 38.07 -11.10
CA PRO A 290 15.69 37.82 -10.77
C PRO A 290 16.25 36.56 -11.44
N LEU A 291 17.50 36.65 -11.93
CA LEU A 291 18.32 35.48 -12.26
C LEU A 291 18.61 34.69 -10.97
N LYS A 292 17.70 33.77 -10.62
CA LYS A 292 17.61 33.08 -9.33
C LYS A 292 18.97 32.65 -8.76
N ASN A 293 19.85 32.12 -9.61
CA ASN A 293 21.20 31.65 -9.30
C ASN A 293 22.02 32.61 -8.41
N LYS A 294 21.91 33.94 -8.56
CA LYS A 294 22.64 34.92 -7.73
C LYS A 294 22.18 34.95 -6.26
N PHE A 295 20.93 34.55 -6.00
CA PHE A 295 20.28 34.62 -4.69
C PHE A 295 20.27 33.27 -3.96
N LEU A 296 20.43 32.14 -4.67
CA LEU A 296 20.42 30.79 -4.08
C LEU A 296 21.40 30.59 -2.91
N PRO A 297 22.61 31.20 -2.87
CA PRO A 297 23.48 31.11 -1.70
C PRO A 297 22.90 31.78 -0.44
N GLY A 298 22.28 32.96 -0.60
CA GLY A 298 21.60 33.64 0.50
C GLY A 298 20.35 32.87 0.95
N LEU A 299 19.59 32.32 0.02
CA LEU A 299 18.39 31.53 0.32
C LEU A 299 18.73 30.21 1.03
N LYS A 300 19.82 29.55 0.61
CA LYS A 300 20.34 28.36 1.30
C LYS A 300 20.75 28.69 2.73
N LYS A 301 21.43 29.83 2.96
CA LYS A 301 21.71 30.31 4.31
C LYS A 301 20.43 30.57 5.09
N LEU A 302 19.45 31.31 4.53
CA LEU A 302 18.18 31.58 5.18
C LEU A 302 17.43 30.31 5.61
N ILE A 303 17.41 29.26 4.78
CA ILE A 303 16.80 27.96 5.13
C ILE A 303 17.56 27.29 6.27
N ILE A 304 18.89 27.29 6.27
CA ILE A 304 19.72 26.75 7.36
C ILE A 304 19.47 27.52 8.65
N ASP A 305 19.59 28.86 8.62
CA ASP A 305 19.40 29.73 9.77
C ASP A 305 17.98 29.58 10.37
N THR A 306 16.95 29.50 9.52
CA THR A 306 15.56 29.20 9.92
C THR A 306 15.43 27.84 10.60
N THR A 307 16.11 26.82 10.07
CA THR A 307 16.02 25.44 10.58
C THR A 307 16.76 25.31 11.92
N SER A 308 17.97 25.88 12.04
CA SER A 308 18.77 25.84 13.26
C SER A 308 18.22 26.73 14.38
N SER A 309 17.53 27.84 14.06
CA SER A 309 16.83 28.67 15.06
C SER A 309 15.40 28.20 15.36
N LEU A 310 14.93 27.09 14.78
CA LEU A 310 13.51 26.71 14.87
C LEU A 310 13.04 26.48 16.31
N SER A 311 13.83 25.84 17.17
CA SER A 311 13.45 25.56 18.56
C SER A 311 13.24 26.85 19.37
N SER A 312 14.15 27.82 19.29
CA SER A 312 14.01 29.11 19.98
C SER A 312 12.91 29.98 19.37
N ASN A 313 12.69 29.92 18.05
CA ASN A 313 11.58 30.60 17.39
C ASN A 313 10.22 30.04 17.84
N ILE A 314 10.08 28.71 17.98
CA ILE A 314 8.87 28.07 18.53
C ILE A 314 8.60 28.54 19.96
N ILE A 315 9.64 28.60 20.82
CA ILE A 315 9.55 29.11 22.19
C ILE A 315 8.99 30.54 22.18
N SER A 316 9.60 31.44 21.40
CA SER A 316 9.14 32.84 21.31
C SER A 316 7.70 33.00 20.81
N GLU A 317 7.26 32.18 19.85
CA GLU A 317 5.88 32.24 19.34
C GLU A 317 4.86 31.66 20.34
N ILE A 318 5.26 30.73 21.22
CA ILE A 318 4.40 30.20 22.30
C ILE A 318 4.33 31.18 23.47
N GLU A 319 5.40 31.92 23.76
CA GLU A 319 5.41 33.00 24.75
C GLU A 319 4.49 34.15 24.33
N LYS A 320 4.57 34.58 23.05
CA LYS A 320 3.70 35.62 22.46
C LYS A 320 2.25 35.17 22.25
N SER A 321 1.98 33.87 22.18
CA SER A 321 0.63 33.35 21.92
C SER A 321 -0.35 33.78 23.02
N ASP A 322 -1.49 34.35 22.61
CA ASP A 322 -2.54 34.78 23.54
C ASP A 322 -3.27 33.59 24.19
N GLN A 323 -4.24 33.88 25.05
CA GLN A 323 -5.04 32.83 25.69
C GLN A 323 -5.73 31.91 24.67
N ASN A 324 -6.27 32.47 23.58
CA ASN A 324 -6.93 31.68 22.54
C ASN A 324 -5.91 30.83 21.77
N GLY A 325 -4.76 31.38 21.37
CA GLY A 325 -3.69 30.64 20.67
C GLY A 325 -3.17 29.41 21.43
N ILE A 326 -3.07 29.49 22.77
CA ILE A 326 -2.73 28.35 23.62
C ILE A 326 -3.89 27.34 23.69
N VAL A 327 -5.12 27.81 23.92
CA VAL A 327 -6.32 26.94 24.07
C VAL A 327 -6.68 26.24 22.75
N ASP A 328 -6.81 26.97 21.64
CA ASP A 328 -7.02 26.41 20.29
C ASP A 328 -5.79 25.66 19.78
N GLY A 329 -4.64 25.79 20.42
CA GLY A 329 -3.45 24.97 20.21
C GLY A 329 -3.56 23.58 20.85
N LEU A 330 -4.05 23.49 22.09
CA LEU A 330 -4.09 22.26 22.90
C LEU A 330 -5.44 21.52 22.88
N PHE A 331 -6.55 22.22 22.69
CA PHE A 331 -7.91 21.69 22.80
C PHE A 331 -8.70 21.81 21.49
N LEU A 332 -9.77 21.02 21.35
CA LEU A 332 -10.69 21.03 20.22
C LEU A 332 -12.14 21.19 20.71
N LYS A 333 -12.88 22.10 20.09
CA LYS A 333 -14.28 22.39 20.43
C LYS A 333 -15.23 21.35 19.85
N THR A 334 -15.57 20.34 20.65
CA THR A 334 -16.41 19.19 20.28
C THR A 334 -17.69 19.20 21.11
N HIS A 335 -18.85 19.32 20.43
CA HIS A 335 -20.20 19.43 21.04
C HIS A 335 -20.34 20.51 22.13
N GLY A 336 -19.53 21.57 22.04
CA GLY A 336 -19.51 22.69 22.98
C GLY A 336 -18.41 22.61 24.04
N VAL A 337 -17.79 21.44 24.25
CA VAL A 337 -16.71 21.21 25.21
C VAL A 337 -15.35 21.32 24.50
N LEU A 338 -14.36 21.92 25.15
CA LEU A 338 -12.98 21.98 24.66
C LEU A 338 -12.21 20.75 25.17
N ILE A 339 -12.09 19.70 24.35
CA ILE A 339 -11.43 18.42 24.68
C ILE A 339 -9.96 18.46 24.27
N GLN A 340 -9.06 17.92 25.09
CA GLN A 340 -7.63 17.84 24.75
C GLN A 340 -7.37 17.12 23.40
N LYS A 341 -6.53 17.70 22.54
CA LYS A 341 -6.21 17.13 21.20
C LYS A 341 -5.40 15.84 21.23
N SER A 342 -4.71 15.53 22.32
CA SER A 342 -4.08 14.22 22.53
C SER A 342 -5.15 13.13 22.55
N SER A 343 -6.20 13.33 23.35
CA SER A 343 -7.37 12.47 23.40
C SER A 343 -8.07 12.35 22.05
N ILE A 344 -8.27 13.46 21.31
CA ILE A 344 -8.84 13.40 19.95
C ILE A 344 -7.98 12.55 19.01
N ARG A 345 -6.64 12.57 19.14
CA ARG A 345 -5.74 11.67 18.39
C ARG A 345 -5.89 10.21 18.82
N THR A 346 -5.90 9.91 20.13
CA THR A 346 -6.16 8.55 20.65
C THR A 346 -7.52 8.02 20.20
N ILE A 347 -8.55 8.88 20.20
CA ILE A 347 -9.89 8.60 19.69
C ILE A 347 -9.84 8.31 18.18
N ASN A 348 -9.17 9.15 17.38
CA ASN A 348 -9.00 8.91 15.94
C ASN A 348 -8.28 7.57 15.65
N CYS A 349 -7.20 7.24 16.37
CA CYS A 349 -6.51 5.96 16.24
C CYS A 349 -7.40 4.76 16.65
N PHE A 350 -8.23 4.92 17.68
CA PHE A 350 -9.26 3.94 18.05
C PHE A 350 -10.29 3.75 16.92
N PHE A 351 -10.74 4.83 16.27
CA PHE A 351 -11.66 4.73 15.15
C PHE A 351 -11.02 4.14 13.89
N ASP A 352 -9.79 4.51 13.51
CA ASP A 352 -9.09 3.92 12.36
C ASP A 352 -8.86 2.42 12.52
N TYR A 353 -8.57 1.96 13.75
CA TYR A 353 -8.46 0.54 14.07
C TYR A 353 -9.80 -0.20 13.91
N ASN A 354 -10.89 0.36 14.44
CA ASN A 354 -12.21 -0.28 14.44
C ASN A 354 -13.04 0.00 13.15
N ASN A 355 -12.66 0.93 12.27
CA ASN A 355 -13.45 1.32 11.10
C ASN A 355 -13.62 0.18 10.08
N LYS A 356 -12.67 -0.74 10.04
CA LYS A 356 -12.74 -1.98 9.23
C LYS A 356 -13.84 -2.94 9.69
N VAL A 357 -14.35 -2.78 10.92
CA VAL A 357 -15.32 -3.69 11.54
C VAL A 357 -16.77 -3.31 11.24
N LEU A 358 -17.08 -2.03 11.02
CA LEU A 358 -18.48 -1.55 10.91
C LEU A 358 -18.96 -1.21 9.49
N ALA A 359 -18.09 -1.28 8.48
CA ALA A 359 -18.41 -0.82 7.12
C ALA A 359 -19.39 -1.69 6.30
N ASN A 360 -19.86 -2.84 6.81
CA ASN A 360 -20.60 -3.87 6.07
C ASN A 360 -21.96 -4.28 6.67
N TYR A 361 -22.46 -3.59 7.70
CA TYR A 361 -23.58 -4.09 8.53
C TYR A 361 -24.70 -3.06 8.71
N ASP A 362 -25.92 -3.53 9.01
CA ASP A 362 -26.99 -2.65 9.50
C ASP A 362 -26.82 -2.37 11.00
N PHE A 363 -27.30 -1.20 11.43
CA PHE A 363 -27.10 -0.66 12.77
C PHE A 363 -28.01 -1.29 13.83
N ASP A 364 -29.20 -1.75 13.43
CA ASP A 364 -30.17 -2.33 14.36
C ASP A 364 -29.71 -3.72 14.88
N ASP A 365 -29.02 -4.53 14.05
CA ASP A 365 -28.43 -5.83 14.43
C ASP A 365 -27.19 -5.72 15.34
N ASN A 366 -26.49 -4.56 15.30
CA ASN A 366 -25.15 -4.39 15.88
C ASN A 366 -25.11 -3.56 17.17
N LEU A 367 -26.24 -3.43 17.86
CA LEU A 367 -26.34 -2.63 19.09
C LEU A 367 -25.39 -3.11 20.20
N SER A 368 -25.08 -4.41 20.27
CA SER A 368 -24.11 -5.00 21.20
C SER A 368 -22.68 -4.53 20.92
N LEU A 369 -22.25 -4.54 19.65
CA LEU A 369 -20.96 -4.03 19.20
C LEU A 369 -20.84 -2.53 19.47
N LEU A 370 -21.88 -1.75 19.18
CA LEU A 370 -21.91 -0.31 19.45
C LEU A 370 -21.81 0.00 20.95
N LYS A 371 -22.53 -0.72 21.82
CA LYS A 371 -22.41 -0.59 23.28
C LYS A 371 -20.99 -0.93 23.76
N HIS A 372 -20.37 -1.98 23.24
CA HIS A 372 -18.99 -2.33 23.57
C HIS A 372 -17.96 -1.28 23.09
N LEU A 373 -18.16 -0.68 21.91
CA LEU A 373 -17.32 0.42 21.43
C LEU A 373 -17.55 1.70 22.24
N LEU A 374 -18.79 1.97 22.66
CA LEU A 374 -19.14 3.07 23.54
C LEU A 374 -18.42 2.97 24.89
N GLU A 375 -18.39 1.80 25.53
CA GLU A 375 -17.68 1.60 26.81
C GLU A 375 -16.16 1.81 26.67
N LYS A 376 -15.55 1.37 25.55
CA LYS A 376 -14.14 1.69 25.28
C LYS A 376 -13.92 3.19 25.07
N LEU A 377 -14.83 3.86 24.37
CA LEU A 377 -14.75 5.30 24.12
C LEU A 377 -14.96 6.11 25.41
N LYS A 378 -15.90 5.71 26.29
CA LYS A 378 -16.08 6.27 27.63
C LYS A 378 -14.78 6.27 28.43
N ASN A 379 -14.04 5.16 28.42
CA ASN A 379 -12.75 5.08 29.12
C ASN A 379 -11.71 6.07 28.56
N ILE A 380 -11.68 6.30 27.24
CA ILE A 380 -10.80 7.31 26.62
C ILE A 380 -11.26 8.74 26.99
N VAL A 381 -12.57 9.02 26.92
CA VAL A 381 -13.15 10.32 27.30
C VAL A 381 -13.00 10.61 28.80
N LYS A 382 -13.08 9.58 29.66
CA LYS A 382 -12.85 9.67 31.12
C LYS A 382 -11.40 9.94 31.48
N ALA A 383 -10.45 9.44 30.68
CA ALA A 383 -9.03 9.79 30.77
C ALA A 383 -8.69 11.13 30.07
N SER A 384 -9.69 11.88 29.57
CA SER A 384 -9.48 13.15 28.87
C SER A 384 -9.80 14.34 29.75
N CYS A 385 -8.87 15.30 29.79
CA CYS A 385 -9.15 16.62 30.36
C CYS A 385 -9.93 17.50 29.38
N ALA A 386 -10.74 18.41 29.93
CA ALA A 386 -11.42 19.46 29.19
C ALA A 386 -11.04 20.85 29.72
N PHE A 387 -11.20 21.88 28.90
CA PHE A 387 -10.98 23.28 29.29
C PHE A 387 -12.32 24.01 29.50
N HIS A 388 -12.52 24.60 30.68
CA HIS A 388 -13.76 25.27 31.07
C HIS A 388 -13.48 26.38 32.10
N GLU A 389 -14.17 27.52 32.01
CA GLU A 389 -14.01 28.69 32.92
C GLU A 389 -12.53 29.02 33.25
N ASN A 390 -11.70 29.10 32.21
CA ASN A 390 -10.26 29.38 32.23
C ASN A 390 -9.34 28.37 32.96
N LYS A 391 -9.85 27.18 33.32
CA LYS A 391 -9.08 26.09 33.94
C LYS A 391 -9.27 24.76 33.20
N VAL A 392 -8.32 23.85 33.42
CA VAL A 392 -8.45 22.45 33.02
C VAL A 392 -9.24 21.68 34.09
N VAL A 393 -10.22 20.90 33.65
CA VAL A 393 -11.15 20.16 34.52
C VAL A 393 -11.37 18.73 34.03
N SER A 394 -11.66 17.83 34.97
CA SER A 394 -12.20 16.50 34.68
C SER A 394 -13.64 16.59 34.17
N LEU A 395 -14.04 15.66 33.31
CA LEU A 395 -15.44 15.53 32.89
C LEU A 395 -16.24 14.72 33.92
N GLY A 396 -17.47 15.15 34.22
CA GLY A 396 -18.41 14.36 35.04
C GLY A 396 -18.97 13.15 34.28
N GLU A 397 -19.39 12.10 34.99
CA GLU A 397 -19.81 10.83 34.36
C GLU A 397 -20.98 11.00 33.37
N SER A 398 -21.91 11.91 33.69
CA SER A 398 -23.02 12.34 32.83
C SER A 398 -22.54 12.96 31.52
N THR A 399 -21.55 13.87 31.59
CA THR A 399 -20.89 14.48 30.45
C THR A 399 -20.10 13.44 29.65
N ILE A 400 -19.36 12.55 30.32
CA ILE A 400 -18.57 11.47 29.70
C ILE A 400 -19.47 10.55 28.85
N GLU A 401 -20.59 10.06 29.40
CA GLU A 401 -21.49 9.19 28.64
C GLU A 401 -22.10 9.91 27.44
N GLN A 402 -22.67 11.09 27.63
CA GLN A 402 -23.32 11.82 26.53
C GLN A 402 -22.33 12.21 25.42
N LEU A 403 -21.15 12.70 25.80
CA LEU A 403 -20.09 13.08 24.87
C LEU A 403 -19.54 11.85 24.11
N SER A 404 -19.42 10.70 24.79
CA SER A 404 -19.03 9.44 24.13
C SER A 404 -20.07 8.98 23.12
N ILE A 405 -21.37 9.07 23.43
CA ILE A 405 -22.45 8.77 22.48
C ILE A 405 -22.36 9.71 21.26
N TYR A 406 -22.12 11.00 21.48
CA TYR A 406 -22.04 12.00 20.40
C TYR A 406 -20.81 11.76 19.49
N ILE A 407 -19.63 11.50 20.06
CA ILE A 407 -18.40 11.20 19.31
C ILE A 407 -18.53 9.88 18.53
N LEU A 408 -19.10 8.83 19.12
CA LEU A 408 -19.39 7.55 18.44
C LEU A 408 -20.32 7.76 17.23
N THR A 409 -21.33 8.63 17.40
CA THR A 409 -22.34 8.95 16.38
C THR A 409 -21.77 9.78 15.23
N ASP A 410 -20.88 10.73 15.52
CA ASP A 410 -20.15 11.49 14.50
C ASP A 410 -19.31 10.58 13.61
N MET A 411 -18.52 9.70 14.24
CA MET A 411 -17.51 8.88 13.56
C MET A 411 -18.13 7.75 12.72
N TYR A 412 -19.10 7.02 13.27
CA TYR A 412 -19.81 5.97 12.53
C TYR A 412 -21.06 6.46 11.79
N ASN A 413 -21.29 7.78 11.73
CA ASN A 413 -22.44 8.37 11.03
C ASN A 413 -23.81 7.85 11.55
N ILE A 414 -23.86 7.38 12.79
CA ILE A 414 -25.04 6.74 13.41
C ILE A 414 -26.26 7.69 13.35
N PRO A 415 -27.48 7.20 13.06
CA PRO A 415 -28.69 8.01 13.15
C PRO A 415 -29.05 8.38 14.60
N VAL A 416 -29.43 9.64 14.85
CA VAL A 416 -29.75 10.16 16.20
C VAL A 416 -30.83 9.35 16.94
N LYS A 417 -31.75 8.67 16.21
CA LYS A 417 -32.73 7.73 16.79
C LYS A 417 -32.09 6.65 17.70
N PHE A 418 -30.83 6.28 17.45
CA PHE A 418 -30.11 5.30 18.26
C PHE A 418 -29.54 5.85 19.57
N HIS A 419 -29.49 7.17 19.81
CA HIS A 419 -28.98 7.72 21.07
C HIS A 419 -29.77 7.17 22.28
N ARG A 420 -31.10 6.99 22.13
CA ARG A 420 -31.95 6.36 23.14
C ARG A 420 -31.68 4.85 23.34
N LYS A 421 -31.27 4.13 22.28
CA LYS A 421 -30.87 2.71 22.35
C LYS A 421 -29.45 2.51 22.93
N LEU A 422 -28.60 3.53 22.83
CA LEU A 422 -27.19 3.52 23.26
C LEU A 422 -26.99 3.99 24.70
N LYS A 423 -27.87 4.82 25.26
CA LYS A 423 -27.93 5.05 26.71
C LYS A 423 -28.08 3.70 27.42
N LEU A 424 -27.28 3.48 28.48
CA LEU A 424 -27.48 2.35 29.37
C LEU A 424 -28.59 2.70 30.37
N THR A 425 -29.60 1.84 30.48
CA THR A 425 -30.61 1.93 31.54
C THR A 425 -29.99 1.54 32.90
N PRO A 426 -30.29 2.26 34.00
CA PRO A 426 -29.74 1.96 35.33
C PRO A 426 -29.96 0.52 35.82
N GLN A 427 -30.99 -0.20 35.32
CA GLN A 427 -31.21 -1.62 35.60
C GLN A 427 -29.94 -2.48 35.41
N ASN A 428 -29.10 -2.18 34.43
CA ASN A 428 -27.87 -2.94 34.16
C ASN A 428 -26.76 -2.73 35.22
N ILE A 429 -26.91 -1.76 36.12
CA ILE A 429 -26.05 -1.57 37.29
C ILE A 429 -26.55 -2.41 38.46
N ILE A 430 -27.88 -2.56 38.61
CA ILE A 430 -28.52 -3.35 39.67
C ILE A 430 -28.14 -4.84 39.56
N GLU A 431 -28.05 -5.38 38.34
CA GLU A 431 -27.52 -6.76 38.12
C GLU A 431 -26.05 -6.92 38.52
N ARG A 432 -25.24 -5.84 38.50
CA ARG A 432 -23.87 -5.87 39.03
C ARG A 432 -23.81 -5.69 40.54
N GLN A 433 -24.68 -4.88 41.14
CA GLN A 433 -24.75 -4.74 42.59
C GLN A 433 -25.19 -6.06 43.27
N ARG A 434 -26.19 -6.75 42.70
CA ARG A 434 -26.57 -8.12 43.11
C ARG A 434 -25.46 -9.17 42.95
N LEU A 435 -24.40 -8.88 42.21
CA LEU A 435 -23.20 -9.74 42.09
C LEU A 435 -22.03 -9.28 42.97
N SER A 436 -22.07 -8.07 43.54
CA SER A 436 -21.09 -7.60 44.54
C SER A 436 -21.57 -7.77 45.99
N GLU A 437 -22.89 -7.79 46.23
CA GLU A 437 -23.48 -7.91 47.56
C GLU A 437 -23.35 -9.33 48.16
N ASN A 438 -23.07 -10.35 47.35
CA ASN A 438 -22.82 -11.73 47.79
C ASN A 438 -21.37 -12.02 48.25
N PHE A 439 -20.54 -10.99 48.51
CA PHE A 439 -19.13 -11.15 48.87
C PHE A 439 -18.65 -10.24 50.02
N TYR A 440 -19.43 -10.09 51.10
CA TYR A 440 -18.92 -9.85 52.46
C TYR A 440 -19.98 -10.21 53.52
N LEU A 441 -19.52 -10.59 54.72
CA LEU A 441 -20.27 -11.28 55.79
C LEU A 441 -20.65 -12.74 55.41
N ASN A 442 -20.51 -13.75 56.27
CA ASN A 442 -20.20 -13.75 57.71
C ASN A 442 -19.10 -14.75 58.08
N TYR A 443 -18.36 -14.44 59.14
CA TYR A 443 -17.61 -15.43 59.93
C TYR A 443 -17.69 -15.03 61.41
N SER A 444 -18.71 -15.49 62.12
CA SER A 444 -18.78 -15.39 63.58
C SER A 444 -19.71 -16.43 64.21
N ARG A 445 -19.16 -17.12 65.23
CA ARG A 445 -19.82 -17.83 66.34
C ARG A 445 -20.80 -18.99 66.03
N VAL A 446 -20.26 -20.18 66.27
CA VAL A 446 -20.94 -21.38 66.78
C VAL A 446 -21.80 -21.08 68.01
N ALA A 447 -22.94 -21.77 68.14
CA ALA A 447 -23.54 -22.13 69.43
C ALA A 447 -24.44 -23.39 69.31
N ASN A 448 -24.02 -24.49 69.95
CA ASN A 448 -24.81 -25.68 70.33
C ASN A 448 -25.39 -26.57 69.18
N HIS A 449 -25.50 -27.91 69.28
CA HIS A 449 -25.31 -28.87 70.39
C HIS A 449 -24.53 -30.14 69.97
N ILE A 450 -24.03 -30.85 70.99
CA ILE A 450 -23.29 -32.14 71.05
C ILE A 450 -24.29 -33.33 71.06
N PRO A 451 -24.01 -34.55 70.48
CA PRO A 451 -23.15 -35.56 71.13
C PRO A 451 -22.29 -36.56 70.29
N TYR A 452 -21.10 -36.87 70.84
CA TYR A 452 -20.35 -38.17 70.85
C TYR A 452 -19.82 -38.77 69.52
N THR A 453 -18.62 -39.39 69.41
CA THR A 453 -17.39 -39.50 70.26
C THR A 453 -16.20 -40.00 69.41
N ASP A 454 -14.96 -39.63 69.79
CA ASP A 454 -13.63 -40.28 69.59
C ASP A 454 -13.18 -40.76 68.17
N ASP A 455 -11.89 -40.82 67.81
CA ASP A 455 -10.62 -40.56 68.52
C ASP A 455 -9.51 -40.08 67.53
N GLY A 456 -8.33 -39.64 68.02
CA GLY A 456 -7.05 -39.70 67.27
C GLY A 456 -6.39 -38.39 66.80
N MET A 457 -5.28 -38.04 67.45
CA MET A 457 -4.25 -36.99 67.17
C MET A 457 -3.87 -36.73 65.69
N GLU A 458 -3.61 -35.48 65.24
CA GLU A 458 -2.38 -34.64 65.39
C GLU A 458 -1.11 -35.23 64.70
N LEU A 459 -0.12 -34.47 64.16
CA LEU A 459 0.37 -33.11 64.48
C LEU A 459 0.67 -32.20 63.24
N GLN A 460 0.28 -30.92 63.39
CA GLN A 460 1.05 -29.65 63.26
C GLN A 460 1.83 -29.22 61.99
N LEU A 461 1.94 -27.88 61.89
CA LEU A 461 2.57 -27.08 60.83
C LEU A 461 4.04 -26.75 61.16
N SER A 462 4.82 -26.33 60.16
CA SER A 462 5.48 -25.00 60.23
C SER A 462 5.85 -24.46 58.84
N LYS A 463 5.99 -23.13 58.75
CA LYS A 463 6.52 -22.38 57.61
C LYS A 463 7.90 -21.82 57.99
N LEU A 464 8.77 -21.58 57.01
CA LEU A 464 9.53 -20.31 56.94
C LEU A 464 10.16 -20.12 55.55
N ASP A 465 10.63 -18.89 55.31
CA ASP A 465 11.08 -18.34 54.02
C ASP A 465 12.59 -17.94 54.11
N PRO A 466 13.28 -17.28 53.16
CA PRO A 466 14.55 -17.82 52.66
C PRO A 466 15.76 -16.85 52.76
N THR A 467 17.01 -17.35 52.66
CA THR A 467 18.17 -16.51 52.25
C THR A 467 19.45 -17.27 51.87
N SER A 468 20.37 -16.56 51.17
CA SER A 468 21.76 -16.93 50.78
C SER A 468 21.88 -18.01 49.66
N ARG A 469 22.76 -17.98 48.64
CA ARG A 469 24.13 -17.42 48.39
C ARG A 469 25.24 -18.14 49.19
N THR A 470 26.09 -18.99 48.60
CA THR A 470 27.26 -18.57 47.78
C THR A 470 27.97 -19.78 47.10
N LYS A 471 28.84 -19.50 46.12
CA LYS A 471 29.80 -20.37 45.38
C LYS A 471 30.50 -21.45 46.24
N ILE A 472 30.96 -22.54 45.60
CA ILE A 472 32.41 -22.86 45.39
C ILE A 472 32.60 -23.98 44.33
N SER A 473 33.83 -24.41 44.07
CA SER A 473 34.36 -25.02 42.84
C SER A 473 34.23 -26.54 42.69
N THR A 474 34.50 -26.99 41.45
CA THR A 474 34.93 -28.34 41.10
C THR A 474 36.18 -28.80 41.85
N GLU A 475 36.26 -30.10 42.13
CA GLU A 475 37.52 -30.84 41.96
C GLU A 475 37.22 -32.29 41.51
N ILE A 476 38.24 -33.01 41.05
CA ILE A 476 38.11 -34.32 40.39
C ILE A 476 38.77 -35.39 41.27
N ASN A 477 38.16 -36.57 41.38
CA ASN A 477 38.98 -37.77 41.44
C ASN A 477 38.31 -39.00 40.82
N SER A 478 39.15 -39.91 40.30
CA SER A 478 38.73 -41.13 39.62
C SER A 478 38.71 -42.34 40.57
N ASN A 479 37.83 -43.30 40.29
CA ASN A 479 38.16 -44.73 40.13
C ASN A 479 36.86 -45.55 40.04
N TYR A 480 36.73 -46.41 39.03
CA TYR A 480 36.45 -47.84 39.22
C TYR A 480 36.67 -48.64 37.92
N ASP A 481 37.04 -49.91 38.07
CA ASP A 481 37.51 -50.83 37.03
C ASP A 481 36.36 -51.65 36.41
N PRO A 482 36.19 -51.72 35.07
CA PRO A 482 35.05 -52.37 34.45
C PRO A 482 35.25 -53.88 34.19
N SER A 483 34.81 -54.73 35.13
CA SER A 483 34.59 -56.16 34.83
C SER A 483 33.38 -56.77 35.56
N LYS A 484 32.67 -57.67 34.86
CA LYS A 484 31.54 -58.52 35.31
C LYS A 484 30.30 -57.81 35.89
N LEU A 485 29.25 -57.70 35.09
CA LEU A 485 28.11 -58.62 35.21
C LEU A 485 27.19 -58.56 33.98
N VAL A 486 26.57 -59.70 33.66
CA VAL A 486 25.55 -59.84 32.59
C VAL A 486 24.19 -59.95 33.26
N ILE A 487 23.30 -58.99 33.00
CA ILE A 487 21.86 -59.06 33.30
C ILE A 487 21.11 -58.42 32.12
N GLU A 488 19.89 -58.91 31.86
CA GLU A 488 19.07 -58.58 30.69
C GLU A 488 18.54 -57.15 30.70
N TYR A 489 18.50 -56.51 29.53
CA TYR A 489 17.82 -55.24 29.32
C TYR A 489 16.41 -55.45 28.73
N THR A 490 15.40 -55.48 29.59
CA THR A 490 14.03 -55.10 29.21
C THR A 490 13.51 -54.03 30.15
N ASN A 491 12.69 -53.11 29.61
CA ASN A 491 11.95 -52.08 30.34
C ASN A 491 12.78 -51.16 31.26
N LEU A 492 13.49 -50.19 30.67
CA LEU A 492 13.96 -49.02 31.40
C LEU A 492 13.67 -47.71 30.64
N GLU A 493 12.41 -47.53 30.23
CA GLU A 493 11.86 -46.19 30.00
C GLU A 493 11.80 -45.41 31.33
N GLN A 494 12.94 -44.91 31.78
CA GLN A 494 12.97 -43.85 32.78
C GLN A 494 12.31 -42.62 32.17
N CYS A 495 11.02 -42.43 32.47
CA CYS A 495 10.27 -41.22 32.17
C CYS A 495 10.92 -40.02 32.87
N VAL A 496 11.91 -39.41 32.20
CA VAL A 496 12.43 -38.08 32.52
C VAL A 496 11.26 -37.11 32.43
N SER A 497 10.64 -36.88 33.58
CA SER A 497 9.43 -36.07 33.72
C SER A 497 9.73 -34.68 33.16
N SER A 498 9.08 -34.35 32.05
CA SER A 498 9.43 -33.16 31.27
C SER A 498 9.24 -31.91 32.13
N PRO A 499 10.14 -30.92 32.08
CA PRO A 499 9.98 -29.71 32.86
C PRO A 499 8.69 -29.00 32.43
N LYS A 500 7.76 -28.83 33.38
CA LYS A 500 6.45 -28.21 33.16
C LYS A 500 6.60 -26.71 32.92
N ILE A 501 6.80 -26.34 31.65
CA ILE A 501 7.18 -24.98 31.27
C ILE A 501 6.00 -24.01 31.33
N ASN A 502 6.11 -23.08 32.28
CA ASN A 502 5.17 -21.98 32.44
C ASN A 502 5.43 -20.91 31.37
N LEU A 503 4.64 -20.94 30.29
CA LEU A 503 4.65 -19.87 29.29
C LEU A 503 4.33 -18.52 29.94
N ILE A 504 5.03 -17.46 29.49
CA ILE A 504 4.78 -16.11 29.98
C ILE A 504 3.35 -15.68 29.60
N LYS A 505 2.72 -14.88 30.47
CA LYS A 505 1.40 -14.26 30.24
C LYS A 505 1.32 -13.67 28.82
N TYR A 506 0.37 -14.16 28.02
CA TYR A 506 0.20 -13.84 26.60
C TYR A 506 0.51 -12.38 26.24
N SER A 507 1.54 -12.20 25.43
CA SER A 507 1.97 -10.92 24.86
C SER A 507 1.94 -11.01 23.34
N LYS A 508 1.02 -10.29 22.71
CA LYS A 508 0.78 -10.39 21.26
C LYS A 508 2.06 -10.18 20.44
N SER A 509 2.40 -11.16 19.62
CA SER A 509 3.55 -11.14 18.69
C SER A 509 3.08 -11.06 17.24
N ASP A 510 3.74 -10.28 16.39
CA ASP A 510 3.45 -10.25 14.96
C ASP A 510 4.24 -11.36 14.23
N LEU A 511 3.64 -12.55 14.18
CA LEU A 511 4.23 -13.73 13.57
C LEU A 511 4.30 -13.67 12.03
N PHE A 512 3.68 -12.69 11.37
CA PHE A 512 3.74 -12.55 9.91
C PHE A 512 5.03 -11.90 9.41
N LEU A 513 5.74 -11.14 10.24
CA LEU A 513 7.00 -10.48 9.89
C LEU A 513 7.99 -11.42 9.19
N ASP A 514 8.52 -11.02 8.04
CA ASP A 514 9.45 -11.84 7.24
C ASP A 514 10.75 -12.18 7.98
N LYS A 515 11.19 -11.27 8.86
CA LYS A 515 12.35 -11.44 9.74
C LYS A 515 12.23 -12.68 10.64
N LEU A 516 11.02 -13.16 10.93
CA LEU A 516 10.80 -14.34 11.78
C LEU A 516 10.93 -15.66 11.02
N SER A 517 10.65 -15.65 9.72
CA SER A 517 10.89 -16.77 8.81
C SER A 517 12.35 -16.88 8.32
N SER A 518 13.18 -15.88 8.63
CA SER A 518 14.60 -15.81 8.22
C SER A 518 15.40 -17.04 8.63
N SER A 519 16.21 -17.55 7.72
CA SER A 519 17.07 -18.70 7.96
C SER A 519 18.41 -18.35 8.63
N ILE A 520 19.08 -19.34 9.21
CA ILE A 520 20.48 -19.19 9.64
C ILE A 520 21.40 -18.82 8.47
N TYR A 521 21.10 -19.29 7.26
CA TYR A 521 21.84 -18.98 6.04
C TYR A 521 21.63 -17.53 5.56
N GLU A 522 20.42 -16.99 5.60
CA GLU A 522 20.18 -15.55 5.36
C GLU A 522 20.84 -14.68 6.44
N ASN A 523 20.84 -15.10 7.71
CA ASN A 523 21.58 -14.43 8.77
C ASN A 523 23.09 -14.49 8.55
N ALA A 524 23.62 -15.58 7.97
CA ALA A 524 25.02 -15.70 7.60
C ALA A 524 25.38 -14.76 6.44
N ILE A 525 24.55 -14.64 5.40
CA ILE A 525 24.76 -13.68 4.28
C ILE A 525 24.82 -12.23 4.78
N ASN A 526 23.99 -11.86 5.75
CA ASN A 526 24.06 -10.53 6.39
C ASN A 526 25.38 -10.26 7.14
N LYS A 527 26.16 -11.32 7.43
CA LYS A 527 27.45 -11.29 8.14
C LYS A 527 28.66 -11.66 7.26
N VAL A 528 28.45 -12.08 6.00
CA VAL A 528 29.54 -12.37 5.05
C VAL A 528 30.42 -11.13 4.91
N ASP A 529 31.73 -11.31 5.05
CA ASP A 529 32.67 -10.23 4.82
C ASP A 529 32.80 -9.92 3.32
N ILE A 530 32.97 -8.64 2.99
CA ILE A 530 32.93 -8.12 1.63
C ILE A 530 34.27 -7.48 1.33
N ASP A 531 34.82 -7.75 0.15
CA ASP A 531 36.16 -7.28 -0.25
C ASP A 531 37.27 -7.83 0.68
N ILE A 532 37.22 -9.13 0.99
CA ILE A 532 38.20 -9.85 1.82
C ILE A 532 39.63 -9.62 1.30
N ASN A 533 39.80 -9.68 -0.03
CA ASN A 533 41.06 -9.44 -0.74
C ASN A 533 41.42 -7.94 -0.88
N ARG A 534 40.57 -7.04 -0.37
CA ARG A 534 40.69 -5.57 -0.41
C ARG A 534 40.85 -4.97 -1.81
N MET A 535 40.47 -5.69 -2.87
CA MET A 535 40.64 -5.26 -4.26
C MET A 535 39.80 -4.02 -4.60
N PHE A 536 38.55 -3.97 -4.13
CA PHE A 536 37.68 -2.80 -4.35
C PHE A 536 38.17 -1.59 -3.55
N ARG A 537 38.55 -1.79 -2.28
CA ARG A 537 39.20 -0.76 -1.44
C ARG A 537 40.48 -0.22 -2.09
N ASN A 538 41.33 -1.10 -2.60
CA ASN A 538 42.60 -0.72 -3.23
C ASN A 538 42.38 0.07 -4.52
N SER A 539 41.43 -0.32 -5.38
CA SER A 539 41.08 0.47 -6.57
C SER A 539 40.45 1.83 -6.24
N ILE A 540 39.69 1.93 -5.14
CA ILE A 540 39.22 3.22 -4.59
C ILE A 540 40.40 4.08 -4.13
N LEU A 541 41.35 3.53 -3.39
CA LEU A 541 42.54 4.24 -2.92
C LEU A 541 43.43 4.72 -4.07
N GLU A 542 43.62 3.89 -5.10
CA GLU A 542 44.39 4.20 -6.30
C GLU A 542 43.74 5.33 -7.12
N LYS A 543 42.50 5.15 -7.56
CA LYS A 543 41.78 6.12 -8.43
C LYS A 543 41.41 7.43 -7.72
N LEU A 544 41.61 7.51 -6.40
CA LEU A 544 41.45 8.73 -5.60
C LEU A 544 42.76 9.26 -5.03
N ASP A 545 43.91 8.61 -5.24
CA ASP A 545 45.21 8.91 -4.62
C ASP A 545 45.55 10.41 -4.64
N ALA A 546 45.50 11.05 -5.81
CA ALA A 546 45.76 12.48 -5.97
C ALA A 546 44.80 13.39 -5.18
N HIS A 547 43.55 12.94 -4.92
CA HIS A 547 42.60 13.69 -4.10
C HIS A 547 42.75 13.44 -2.60
N ILE A 548 43.17 12.22 -2.23
CA ILE A 548 43.50 11.83 -0.85
C ILE A 548 44.73 12.64 -0.39
N LYS A 549 45.83 12.57 -1.17
CA LYS A 549 47.07 13.35 -0.93
C LYS A 549 46.79 14.86 -0.84
N ARG A 550 46.05 15.44 -1.78
CA ARG A 550 45.66 16.87 -1.79
C ARG A 550 44.71 17.26 -0.65
N LYS A 551 44.26 16.31 0.18
CA LYS A 551 43.44 16.58 1.37
C LYS A 551 44.11 16.21 2.69
N GLY A 552 45.28 15.58 2.67
CA GLY A 552 45.98 15.10 3.88
C GLY A 552 45.45 13.78 4.45
N PHE A 553 44.38 13.21 3.86
CA PHE A 553 43.67 12.07 4.43
C PHE A 553 44.53 10.78 4.43
N ALA A 554 44.44 9.98 5.51
CA ALA A 554 45.21 8.75 5.65
C ALA A 554 44.62 7.58 4.83
N LYS A 555 45.43 6.90 4.00
CA LYS A 555 44.96 5.73 3.22
C LYS A 555 44.49 4.54 4.08
N SER A 556 44.97 4.47 5.31
CA SER A 556 44.64 3.43 6.30
C SER A 556 43.21 3.54 6.83
N SER A 557 42.62 4.74 6.90
CA SER A 557 41.35 4.95 7.62
C SER A 557 40.09 4.76 6.76
N VAL A 558 40.19 4.80 5.43
CA VAL A 558 39.07 4.58 4.47
C VAL A 558 38.03 3.54 4.93
N ASP A 559 36.82 4.04 5.21
CA ASP A 559 35.63 3.24 5.47
C ASP A 559 34.73 3.12 4.23
N LEU A 560 34.35 1.88 3.92
CA LEU A 560 33.43 1.48 2.85
C LEU A 560 32.22 0.68 3.37
N SER A 561 32.00 0.70 4.69
CA SER A 561 30.96 -0.06 5.41
C SER A 561 29.56 0.06 4.80
N LEU A 562 29.17 1.27 4.38
CA LEU A 562 27.88 1.52 3.73
C LEU A 562 27.81 0.86 2.34
N THR A 563 28.86 0.95 1.54
CA THR A 563 28.94 0.28 0.23
C THR A 563 28.87 -1.23 0.39
N TYR A 564 29.62 -1.80 1.35
CA TYR A 564 29.59 -3.24 1.67
C TYR A 564 28.24 -3.69 2.25
N SER A 565 27.58 -2.85 3.05
CA SER A 565 26.20 -3.07 3.52
C SER A 565 25.21 -3.12 2.34
N ASN A 566 25.39 -2.26 1.34
CA ASN A 566 24.52 -2.25 0.16
C ASN A 566 24.78 -3.45 -0.77
N VAL A 567 26.03 -3.90 -0.92
CA VAL A 567 26.36 -5.16 -1.61
C VAL A 567 25.72 -6.37 -0.89
N ARG A 568 25.87 -6.48 0.44
CA ARG A 568 25.19 -7.53 1.23
C ARG A 568 23.67 -7.52 1.04
N LYS A 569 23.03 -6.35 1.10
CA LYS A 569 21.57 -6.20 0.86
C LYS A 569 21.18 -6.64 -0.55
N TYR A 570 21.97 -6.29 -1.57
CA TYR A 570 21.71 -6.70 -2.95
C TYR A 570 21.78 -8.23 -3.12
N ILE A 571 22.85 -8.85 -2.65
CA ILE A 571 23.07 -10.31 -2.74
C ILE A 571 21.98 -11.06 -1.97
N LEU A 572 21.65 -10.61 -0.76
CA LEU A 572 20.53 -11.16 0.01
C LEU A 572 19.19 -10.99 -0.71
N CYS A 573 18.93 -9.84 -1.32
CA CYS A 573 17.68 -9.58 -2.05
C CYS A 573 17.54 -10.50 -3.28
N LYS A 574 18.64 -10.83 -3.96
CA LYS A 574 18.65 -11.79 -5.07
C LYS A 574 18.45 -13.23 -4.58
N LEU A 575 19.16 -13.65 -3.54
CA LEU A 575 19.20 -15.06 -3.13
C LEU A 575 18.16 -15.47 -2.08
N SER A 576 17.52 -14.53 -1.35
CA SER A 576 16.53 -14.85 -0.31
C SER A 576 15.35 -15.69 -0.83
N LEU A 577 14.87 -15.44 -2.06
CA LEU A 577 13.81 -16.27 -2.66
C LEU A 577 14.29 -17.72 -2.88
N HIS A 578 15.45 -17.90 -3.52
CA HIS A 578 16.06 -19.21 -3.73
C HIS A 578 16.30 -19.94 -2.40
N ILE A 579 16.84 -19.25 -1.38
CA ILE A 579 17.07 -19.83 -0.05
C ILE A 579 15.77 -20.26 0.61
N LYS A 580 14.70 -19.44 0.52
CA LYS A 580 13.35 -19.79 1.02
C LYS A 580 12.74 -20.98 0.29
N ASP A 581 13.06 -21.20 -0.98
CA ASP A 581 12.62 -22.37 -1.73
C ASP A 581 13.44 -23.63 -1.41
N ILE A 582 14.77 -23.51 -1.32
CA ILE A 582 15.68 -24.61 -0.93
C ILE A 582 15.28 -25.17 0.43
N ILE A 583 15.06 -24.29 1.42
CA ILE A 583 14.75 -24.68 2.80
C ILE A 583 13.45 -25.46 2.94
N LYS A 584 12.48 -25.34 2.01
CA LYS A 584 11.28 -26.21 1.98
C LYS A 584 11.60 -27.70 1.75
N THR A 585 12.83 -28.01 1.36
CA THR A 585 13.28 -29.37 0.97
C THR A 585 14.67 -29.74 1.51
N ALA A 586 15.32 -28.84 2.25
CA ALA A 586 16.70 -28.97 2.74
C ALA A 586 16.94 -28.07 3.97
N ASP A 587 15.93 -27.92 4.83
CA ASP A 587 16.10 -27.34 6.16
C ASP A 587 17.01 -28.24 7.02
N VAL A 588 17.51 -27.71 8.14
CA VAL A 588 18.31 -28.51 9.08
C VAL A 588 17.37 -29.21 10.06
N PRO A 589 17.26 -30.55 10.06
CA PRO A 589 16.46 -31.27 11.05
C PRO A 589 17.13 -31.14 12.42
N ILE A 590 16.42 -30.55 13.38
CA ILE A 590 16.85 -30.42 14.77
C ILE A 590 16.10 -31.48 15.58
N THR A 591 16.82 -32.46 16.11
CA THR A 591 16.25 -33.50 16.99
C THR A 591 16.42 -33.14 18.45
N LEU A 592 15.66 -33.82 19.31
CA LEU A 592 15.88 -33.77 20.76
C LEU A 592 17.30 -34.26 21.10
N GLY A 593 17.90 -33.72 22.17
CA GLY A 593 19.25 -34.08 22.62
C GLY A 593 20.41 -33.40 21.88
N MET A 594 20.21 -32.75 20.73
CA MET A 594 21.29 -32.02 20.05
C MET A 594 21.77 -30.82 20.87
N SER A 595 23.09 -30.72 21.10
CA SER A 595 23.68 -29.49 21.63
C SER A 595 23.72 -28.39 20.57
N ILE A 596 23.96 -27.14 20.98
CA ILE A 596 24.17 -26.01 20.04
C ILE A 596 25.39 -26.26 19.14
N SER A 597 26.35 -27.09 19.57
CA SER A 597 27.50 -27.49 18.75
C SER A 597 27.10 -28.48 17.66
N ASP A 598 26.23 -29.45 17.97
CA ASP A 598 25.73 -30.43 17.00
C ASP A 598 24.82 -29.77 15.98
N ILE A 599 23.99 -28.82 16.42
CA ILE A 599 23.19 -27.94 15.55
C ILE A 599 24.12 -27.16 14.61
N ARG A 600 25.21 -26.55 15.11
CA ARG A 600 26.21 -25.88 14.26
C ARG A 600 26.79 -26.85 13.22
N SER A 601 27.19 -28.04 13.66
CA SER A 601 27.76 -29.09 12.80
C SER A 601 26.78 -29.48 11.68
N ARG A 602 25.51 -29.74 12.02
CA ARG A 602 24.43 -30.06 11.06
C ARG A 602 24.14 -28.91 10.09
N CYS A 603 24.24 -27.65 10.53
CA CYS A 603 24.12 -26.49 9.63
C CYS A 603 25.27 -26.40 8.61
N LEU A 604 26.49 -26.77 9.02
CA LEU A 604 27.69 -26.81 8.18
C LEU A 604 27.70 -28.03 7.24
N SER A 605 27.20 -29.18 7.69
CA SER A 605 27.19 -30.45 6.95
C SER A 605 25.99 -30.60 6.00
N ASN A 606 25.14 -29.57 5.85
CA ASN A 606 23.93 -29.62 5.01
C ASN A 606 24.28 -29.49 3.52
N LYS A 607 24.92 -30.53 2.96
CA LYS A 607 25.35 -30.57 1.56
C LYS A 607 24.21 -30.29 0.58
N LEU A 608 23.02 -30.85 0.81
CA LEU A 608 21.85 -30.65 -0.07
C LEU A 608 21.41 -29.18 -0.15
N PHE A 609 21.54 -28.42 0.95
CA PHE A 609 21.32 -26.97 0.92
C PHE A 609 22.40 -26.26 0.08
N PHE A 610 23.69 -26.55 0.33
CA PHE A 610 24.79 -25.88 -0.35
C PHE A 610 24.88 -26.21 -1.85
N ASP A 611 24.64 -27.46 -2.25
CA ASP A 611 24.59 -27.89 -3.66
C ASP A 611 23.47 -27.16 -4.45
N LYS A 612 22.32 -26.89 -3.80
CA LYS A 612 21.23 -26.10 -4.40
C LYS A 612 21.49 -24.60 -4.35
N LEU A 613 22.20 -24.11 -3.33
CA LEU A 613 22.60 -22.70 -3.23
C LEU A 613 23.65 -22.34 -4.28
N ALA A 614 24.65 -23.20 -4.53
CA ALA A 614 25.63 -23.01 -5.60
C ALA A 614 24.94 -22.79 -6.95
N LYS A 615 24.03 -23.69 -7.34
CA LYS A 615 23.19 -23.58 -8.55
C LYS A 615 22.26 -22.35 -8.60
N SER A 616 22.09 -21.66 -7.47
CA SER A 616 21.36 -20.39 -7.37
C SER A 616 22.30 -19.18 -7.43
N CYS A 617 23.52 -19.29 -6.91
CA CYS A 617 24.60 -18.34 -7.12
C CYS A 617 24.99 -18.28 -8.61
N ASP A 618 25.13 -19.42 -9.29
CA ASP A 618 25.47 -19.48 -10.73
C ASP A 618 24.48 -18.64 -11.58
N LYS A 619 23.18 -18.82 -11.34
CA LYS A 619 22.11 -18.04 -11.99
C LYS A 619 22.14 -16.56 -11.61
N ALA A 620 22.47 -16.25 -10.35
CA ALA A 620 22.64 -14.86 -9.92
C ALA A 620 23.87 -14.19 -10.57
N LEU A 621 24.93 -14.96 -10.89
CA LEU A 621 26.11 -14.49 -11.62
C LEU A 621 25.78 -14.16 -13.09
N GLU A 622 24.98 -14.98 -13.76
CA GLU A 622 24.48 -14.71 -15.13
C GLU A 622 23.75 -13.36 -15.22
N GLU A 623 23.09 -12.92 -14.14
CA GLU A 623 22.41 -11.62 -14.06
C GLU A 623 23.34 -10.42 -13.72
N VAL A 624 24.55 -10.63 -13.16
CA VAL A 624 25.45 -9.52 -12.75
C VAL A 624 25.85 -8.60 -13.92
N PRO A 625 26.18 -9.10 -15.12
CA PRO A 625 26.42 -8.27 -16.29
C PRO A 625 25.24 -7.35 -16.63
N ALA A 626 24.00 -7.79 -16.41
CA ALA A 626 22.77 -7.08 -16.74
C ALA A 626 22.30 -6.08 -15.67
N ILE A 627 22.97 -5.96 -14.52
CA ILE A 627 22.62 -4.94 -13.51
C ILE A 627 22.81 -3.55 -14.10
N SER A 628 21.73 -2.76 -14.11
CA SER A 628 21.75 -1.37 -14.59
C SER A 628 22.66 -0.47 -13.76
N GLU A 629 23.36 0.45 -14.43
CA GLU A 629 24.31 1.35 -13.77
C GLU A 629 23.66 2.19 -12.67
N LYS A 630 22.39 2.59 -12.84
CA LYS A 630 21.61 3.30 -11.81
C LYS A 630 21.53 2.54 -10.48
N ILE A 631 21.38 1.21 -10.53
CA ILE A 631 21.34 0.37 -9.32
C ILE A 631 22.73 0.31 -8.68
N LEU A 632 23.79 0.11 -9.47
CA LEU A 632 25.18 0.06 -8.99
C LEU A 632 25.64 1.40 -8.39
N LEU A 633 25.36 2.53 -9.05
CA LEU A 633 25.62 3.89 -8.54
C LEU A 633 24.89 4.17 -7.20
N SER A 634 23.80 3.47 -6.91
CA SER A 634 23.08 3.59 -5.64
C SER A 634 23.70 2.76 -4.51
N MET A 635 24.45 1.70 -4.83
CA MET A 635 25.17 0.91 -3.81
C MET A 635 26.40 1.65 -3.30
N ILE A 636 27.16 2.29 -4.20
CA ILE A 636 28.37 3.06 -3.85
C ILE A 636 27.97 4.27 -3.02
N GLN A 637 28.56 4.43 -1.83
CA GLN A 637 28.37 5.61 -0.98
C GLN A 637 28.80 6.91 -1.68
N SER A 638 28.06 8.01 -1.47
CA SER A 638 28.37 9.31 -2.10
C SER A 638 29.57 10.01 -1.46
N ASN A 639 29.82 9.75 -0.18
CA ASN A 639 30.96 10.24 0.58
C ASN A 639 31.74 9.03 1.12
N VAL A 640 33.05 8.97 0.86
CA VAL A 640 33.95 8.05 1.54
C VAL A 640 34.41 8.73 2.83
N ILE A 641 34.23 8.04 3.96
CA ILE A 641 34.72 8.49 5.26
C ILE A 641 36.17 8.01 5.37
N PHE A 642 37.04 8.85 5.88
CA PHE A 642 38.42 8.49 6.21
C PHE A 642 38.48 8.34 7.72
N ASP A 643 38.47 9.42 8.47
CA ASP A 643 38.30 9.43 9.92
C ASP A 643 36.95 10.06 10.33
N SER A 644 36.64 10.15 11.64
CA SER A 644 35.30 10.50 12.17
C SER A 644 34.59 11.67 11.47
N ASP A 645 35.36 12.70 11.14
CA ASP A 645 34.90 13.96 10.58
C ASP A 645 35.37 14.19 9.12
N GLU A 646 36.30 13.36 8.63
CA GLU A 646 36.92 13.51 7.31
C GLU A 646 36.12 12.81 6.21
N ARG A 647 35.57 13.58 5.27
CA ARG A 647 34.66 13.08 4.22
C ARG A 647 35.08 13.50 2.83
N LEU A 648 35.37 12.52 1.96
CA LEU A 648 35.65 12.72 0.55
C LEU A 648 34.39 12.46 -0.29
N ASN A 649 33.76 13.53 -0.81
CA ASN A 649 32.65 13.37 -1.76
C ASN A 649 33.17 12.79 -3.09
N ILE A 650 32.64 11.62 -3.45
CA ILE A 650 32.98 10.89 -4.69
C ILE A 650 31.79 10.78 -5.65
N ASN A 651 30.69 11.53 -5.43
CA ASN A 651 29.46 11.38 -6.20
C ASN A 651 29.68 11.51 -7.72
N HIS A 652 30.44 12.52 -8.16
CA HIS A 652 30.84 12.73 -9.55
C HIS A 652 31.91 11.76 -10.07
N LYS A 653 32.33 10.78 -9.27
CA LYS A 653 33.35 9.77 -9.62
C LYS A 653 32.86 8.34 -9.48
N LYS A 654 31.66 8.09 -8.93
CA LYS A 654 31.07 6.75 -8.75
C LYS A 654 31.14 5.90 -10.03
N TYR A 655 30.95 6.52 -11.20
CA TYR A 655 31.03 5.86 -12.50
C TYR A 655 32.39 5.16 -12.75
N LYS A 656 33.49 5.66 -12.16
CA LYS A 656 34.84 5.07 -12.27
C LYS A 656 35.03 3.77 -11.48
N PHE A 657 34.07 3.39 -10.64
CA PHE A 657 34.10 2.21 -9.78
C PHE A 657 33.05 1.16 -10.17
N LEU A 658 32.31 1.37 -11.26
CA LEU A 658 31.19 0.49 -11.64
C LEU A 658 31.65 -0.91 -12.07
N GLN A 659 32.81 -1.03 -12.70
CA GLN A 659 33.36 -2.33 -13.09
C GLN A 659 33.91 -3.08 -11.89
N GLU A 660 34.59 -2.39 -10.98
CA GLU A 660 35.14 -2.99 -9.76
C GLU A 660 34.03 -3.34 -8.77
N LEU A 661 32.91 -2.60 -8.75
CA LEU A 661 31.72 -3.01 -8.02
C LEU A 661 31.06 -4.24 -8.66
N LYS A 662 31.00 -4.34 -9.99
CA LYS A 662 30.54 -5.58 -10.65
C LYS A 662 31.45 -6.77 -10.29
N LEU A 663 32.77 -6.59 -10.36
CA LEU A 663 33.74 -7.62 -9.95
C LEU A 663 33.58 -8.01 -8.47
N LEU A 664 33.42 -7.04 -7.56
CA LEU A 664 33.17 -7.31 -6.14
C LEU A 664 31.87 -8.10 -5.90
N ILE A 665 30.79 -7.77 -6.62
CA ILE A 665 29.53 -8.51 -6.57
C ILE A 665 29.71 -9.94 -7.10
N THR A 666 30.38 -10.11 -8.25
CA THR A 666 30.73 -11.41 -8.84
C THR A 666 31.55 -12.25 -7.85
N GLU A 667 32.68 -11.74 -7.37
CA GLU A 667 33.57 -12.41 -6.42
C GLU A 667 32.84 -12.82 -5.13
N THR A 668 31.98 -11.95 -4.60
CA THR A 668 31.20 -12.24 -3.38
C THR A 668 30.17 -13.34 -3.63
N ILE A 669 29.48 -13.35 -4.78
CA ILE A 669 28.49 -14.38 -5.11
C ILE A 669 29.16 -15.73 -5.39
N SER A 670 30.25 -15.76 -6.17
CA SER A 670 31.02 -16.98 -6.45
C SER A 670 31.57 -17.64 -5.18
N ASN A 671 32.08 -16.84 -4.23
CA ASN A 671 32.60 -17.36 -2.97
C ASN A 671 31.52 -17.59 -1.89
N LEU A 672 30.25 -17.24 -2.14
CA LEU A 672 29.24 -17.09 -1.09
C LEU A 672 29.01 -18.35 -0.26
N VAL A 673 29.06 -19.54 -0.88
CA VAL A 673 28.91 -20.83 -0.19
C VAL A 673 29.98 -20.99 0.90
N ASN A 674 31.26 -20.78 0.53
CA ASN A 674 32.39 -20.86 1.45
C ASN A 674 32.33 -19.74 2.52
N SER A 675 31.92 -18.53 2.12
CA SER A 675 31.73 -17.42 3.05
C SER A 675 30.63 -17.70 4.09
N ILE A 676 29.52 -18.32 3.70
CA ILE A 676 28.44 -18.74 4.63
C ILE A 676 28.95 -19.82 5.60
N ILE A 677 29.68 -20.83 5.10
CA ILE A 677 30.28 -21.89 5.93
C ILE A 677 31.22 -21.27 6.98
N ASN A 678 32.12 -20.37 6.57
CA ASN A 678 33.04 -19.67 7.46
C ASN A 678 32.31 -18.79 8.49
N VAL A 679 31.25 -18.08 8.08
CA VAL A 679 30.42 -17.30 9.02
C VAL A 679 29.73 -18.20 10.04
N ILE A 680 29.08 -19.29 9.61
CA ILE A 680 28.36 -20.22 10.52
C ILE A 680 29.31 -20.89 11.51
N LYS A 681 30.52 -21.27 11.07
CA LYS A 681 31.59 -21.78 11.93
C LYS A 681 31.92 -20.82 13.08
N ASN A 682 31.91 -19.52 12.78
CA ASN A 682 32.27 -18.44 13.71
C ASN A 682 31.08 -17.81 14.47
N LEU A 683 29.84 -18.28 14.27
CA LEU A 683 28.67 -17.76 15.01
C LEU A 683 28.71 -18.13 16.50
N LYS A 684 28.37 -17.15 17.36
CA LYS A 684 28.19 -17.38 18.80
C LYS A 684 26.95 -18.26 19.05
N PRO A 685 26.88 -19.06 20.13
CA PRO A 685 25.74 -19.94 20.41
C PRO A 685 24.37 -19.22 20.39
N SER A 686 24.29 -18.01 20.95
CA SER A 686 23.10 -17.16 20.92
C SER A 686 22.67 -16.72 19.52
N GLU A 687 23.60 -16.62 18.57
CA GLU A 687 23.33 -16.24 17.18
C GLU A 687 22.84 -17.43 16.35
N ILE A 688 23.26 -18.64 16.71
CA ILE A 688 22.74 -19.91 16.14
C ILE A 688 21.31 -20.13 16.62
N ILE A 689 21.04 -19.93 17.92
CA ILE A 689 19.68 -19.95 18.49
C ILE A 689 18.79 -18.92 17.77
N ASN A 690 19.21 -17.65 17.67
CA ASN A 690 18.47 -16.62 16.93
C ASN A 690 18.41 -16.84 15.40
N GLY A 691 19.27 -17.72 14.87
CA GLY A 691 19.27 -18.16 13.48
C GLY A 691 18.16 -19.17 13.18
N LEU A 692 17.92 -20.11 14.09
CA LEU A 692 17.05 -21.27 13.89
C LEU A 692 15.74 -21.23 14.67
N PHE A 693 15.68 -20.43 15.74
CA PHE A 693 14.52 -20.24 16.59
C PHE A 693 14.15 -18.76 16.71
N TYR A 694 12.96 -18.47 17.24
CA TYR A 694 12.47 -17.14 17.56
C TYR A 694 11.81 -17.12 18.94
N LYS A 695 12.17 -16.12 19.76
CA LYS A 695 11.61 -15.97 21.11
C LYS A 695 10.19 -15.39 21.06
N THR A 696 9.20 -16.17 21.48
CA THR A 696 7.80 -15.75 21.62
C THR A 696 7.16 -16.39 22.86
N HIS A 697 6.30 -15.66 23.56
CA HIS A 697 5.63 -16.08 24.82
C HIS A 697 6.56 -16.67 25.91
N GLY A 698 7.84 -16.27 25.90
CA GLY A 698 8.88 -16.69 26.85
C GLY A 698 9.83 -17.79 26.35
N ILE A 699 9.40 -18.62 25.41
CA ILE A 699 10.17 -19.75 24.85
C ILE A 699 10.76 -19.41 23.47
N PHE A 700 11.72 -20.20 23.00
CA PHE A 700 12.24 -20.11 21.63
C PHE A 700 11.58 -21.18 20.75
N VAL A 701 10.68 -20.74 19.87
CA VAL A 701 9.96 -21.60 18.92
C VAL A 701 10.80 -21.76 17.65
N SER A 702 10.89 -22.98 17.12
CA SER A 702 11.66 -23.26 15.89
C SER A 702 11.10 -22.52 14.68
N LYS A 703 11.97 -22.01 13.80
CA LYS A 703 11.54 -21.25 12.62
C LYS A 703 10.98 -22.12 11.50
N SER A 704 11.25 -23.44 11.53
CA SER A 704 10.54 -24.44 10.72
C SER A 704 9.05 -24.41 11.07
N LEU A 705 8.70 -24.54 12.35
CA LEU A 705 7.32 -24.37 12.82
C LEU A 705 6.74 -23.03 12.37
N ILE A 706 7.45 -21.91 12.51
CA ILE A 706 6.94 -20.60 12.05
C ILE A 706 6.69 -20.57 10.53
N ARG A 707 7.51 -21.25 9.70
CA ARG A 707 7.26 -21.40 8.25
C ARG A 707 6.02 -22.25 8.00
N GLU A 708 5.84 -23.37 8.70
CA GLU A 708 4.67 -24.24 8.55
C GLU A 708 3.38 -23.57 9.06
N LEU A 709 3.44 -22.82 10.15
CA LEU A 709 2.34 -21.96 10.61
C LEU A 709 1.94 -20.94 9.53
N LYS A 710 2.92 -20.25 8.92
CA LYS A 710 2.63 -19.32 7.82
C LYS A 710 1.99 -20.02 6.60
N LEU A 711 2.25 -21.31 6.36
CA LEU A 711 1.55 -22.09 5.33
C LEU A 711 0.13 -22.46 5.78
N PHE A 712 0.00 -23.04 6.97
CA PHE A 712 -1.27 -23.43 7.59
C PHE A 712 -2.29 -22.28 7.61
N PHE A 713 -1.91 -21.11 8.12
CA PHE A 713 -2.77 -19.92 8.17
C PHE A 713 -3.01 -19.26 6.80
N ASN A 714 -2.19 -19.55 5.79
CA ASN A 714 -2.45 -19.10 4.42
C ASN A 714 -3.47 -19.96 3.69
N SER A 715 -3.55 -21.26 3.99
CA SER A 715 -4.60 -22.15 3.52
C SER A 715 -5.92 -21.90 4.29
N ASN A 716 -5.84 -21.87 5.62
CA ASN A 716 -7.01 -21.86 6.51
C ASN A 716 -7.55 -20.45 6.81
N LYS A 717 -7.66 -19.57 5.81
CA LYS A 717 -8.03 -18.15 6.03
C LYS A 717 -9.47 -17.94 6.54
N ILE A 718 -9.64 -17.89 7.86
CA ILE A 718 -10.92 -17.57 8.51
C ILE A 718 -11.39 -16.16 8.10
N PRO A 719 -12.67 -15.99 7.66
CA PRO A 719 -13.24 -14.66 7.47
C PRO A 719 -13.34 -13.92 8.81
N ILE A 720 -12.62 -12.79 8.92
CA ILE A 720 -12.36 -12.05 10.17
C ILE A 720 -13.63 -11.49 10.85
N GLY A 721 -14.79 -11.49 10.17
CA GLY A 721 -16.02 -10.86 10.64
C GLY A 721 -16.78 -11.55 11.78
N SER A 722 -16.43 -12.79 12.16
CA SER A 722 -17.33 -13.60 13.02
C SER A 722 -16.63 -14.67 13.89
N ILE A 723 -15.63 -14.27 14.71
CA ILE A 723 -14.91 -15.17 15.64
C ILE A 723 -15.86 -16.01 16.54
N GLU A 724 -17.00 -15.46 16.98
CA GLU A 724 -17.95 -16.22 17.83
C GLU A 724 -18.81 -17.23 17.07
N TYR A 725 -19.11 -16.99 15.78
CA TYR A 725 -19.81 -17.99 14.94
C TYR A 725 -18.84 -19.07 14.42
N ASN A 726 -17.58 -18.71 14.18
CA ASN A 726 -16.54 -19.62 13.68
C ASN A 726 -15.80 -20.35 14.83
N LEU A 727 -16.32 -20.33 16.06
CA LEU A 727 -15.61 -20.82 17.25
C LEU A 727 -15.39 -22.34 17.21
N SER A 728 -16.28 -23.09 16.55
CA SER A 728 -16.10 -24.51 16.21
C SER A 728 -14.90 -24.72 15.28
N SER A 729 -14.82 -23.97 14.18
CA SER A 729 -13.68 -24.01 13.25
C SER A 729 -12.37 -23.63 13.95
N ILE A 730 -12.39 -22.61 14.83
CA ILE A 730 -11.23 -22.19 15.62
C ILE A 730 -10.77 -23.29 16.59
N ASN A 731 -11.70 -24.02 17.22
CA ASN A 731 -11.37 -25.17 18.06
C ASN A 731 -10.79 -26.34 17.23
N ASN A 732 -11.31 -26.61 16.02
CA ASN A 732 -10.77 -27.63 15.12
C ASN A 732 -9.34 -27.27 14.65
N PHE A 733 -9.12 -26.03 14.21
CA PHE A 733 -7.77 -25.56 13.89
C PHE A 733 -6.84 -25.58 15.10
N LEU A 734 -7.35 -25.42 16.34
CA LEU A 734 -6.53 -25.58 17.54
C LEU A 734 -6.08 -27.04 17.75
N VAL A 735 -6.88 -28.05 17.38
CA VAL A 735 -6.48 -29.47 17.42
C VAL A 735 -5.34 -29.71 16.42
N GLU A 736 -5.53 -29.34 15.16
CA GLU A 736 -4.52 -29.46 14.10
C GLU A 736 -3.21 -28.73 14.47
N LEU A 737 -3.33 -27.51 14.96
CA LEU A 737 -2.21 -26.69 15.44
C LEU A 737 -1.50 -27.33 16.65
N THR A 738 -2.24 -27.94 17.58
CA THR A 738 -1.63 -28.63 18.73
C THR A 738 -0.88 -29.89 18.29
N ILE A 739 -1.35 -30.60 17.27
CA ILE A 739 -0.61 -31.71 16.64
C ILE A 739 0.66 -31.18 15.95
N LEU A 740 0.56 -30.08 15.21
CA LEU A 740 1.68 -29.45 14.51
C LEU A 740 2.77 -28.96 15.49
N VAL A 741 2.36 -28.32 16.59
CA VAL A 741 3.25 -27.83 17.65
C VAL A 741 3.92 -28.98 18.40
N LYS A 742 3.21 -30.08 18.71
CA LYS A 742 3.81 -31.27 19.33
C LYS A 742 4.91 -31.91 18.50
N LYS A 743 4.80 -31.89 17.16
CA LYS A 743 5.79 -32.44 16.23
C LYS A 743 7.08 -31.63 16.14
N HIS A 744 7.15 -30.45 16.76
CA HIS A 744 8.26 -29.52 16.63
C HIS A 744 9.02 -29.34 17.94
N VAL A 745 10.34 -29.44 17.88
CA VAL A 745 11.20 -29.07 19.02
C VAL A 745 11.12 -27.57 19.28
N ILE A 746 11.12 -27.24 20.57
CA ILE A 746 11.27 -25.88 21.08
C ILE A 746 12.48 -25.82 22.02
N PHE A 747 13.02 -24.61 22.20
CA PHE A 747 14.23 -24.36 22.99
C PHE A 747 13.91 -23.47 24.20
N HIS A 748 14.41 -23.86 25.38
CA HIS A 748 14.23 -23.14 26.64
C HIS A 748 15.40 -23.47 27.57
N GLU A 749 15.92 -22.45 28.26
CA GLU A 749 16.95 -22.59 29.31
C GLU A 749 18.21 -23.41 28.92
N GLY A 750 18.53 -23.47 27.61
CA GLY A 750 19.68 -24.21 27.08
C GLY A 750 19.35 -25.56 26.45
N MET A 751 18.15 -26.10 26.72
CA MET A 751 17.72 -27.44 26.31
C MET A 751 16.76 -27.44 25.11
N LEU A 752 16.74 -28.56 24.40
CA LEU A 752 15.75 -28.90 23.36
C LEU A 752 14.81 -30.00 23.85
N PHE A 753 13.51 -29.84 23.57
CA PHE A 753 12.47 -30.79 23.95
C PHE A 753 11.22 -30.60 23.06
N PHE A 754 10.36 -31.61 23.02
CA PHE A 754 9.02 -31.47 22.46
C PHE A 754 8.06 -30.90 23.52
N PRO A 755 7.11 -30.03 23.16
CA PRO A 755 6.18 -29.47 24.13
C PRO A 755 5.17 -30.53 24.60
N GLU A 756 5.10 -30.74 25.92
CA GLU A 756 4.07 -31.58 26.57
C GLU A 756 2.64 -31.24 26.12
N LYS A 757 1.68 -32.15 26.33
CA LYS A 757 0.26 -31.95 25.97
C LYS A 757 -0.29 -30.57 26.39
N HIS A 758 -0.06 -30.13 27.63
CA HIS A 758 -0.55 -28.84 28.13
C HIS A 758 0.26 -27.66 27.57
N THR A 759 1.58 -27.76 27.51
CA THR A 759 2.48 -26.73 26.96
C THR A 759 2.19 -26.48 25.47
N ALA A 760 1.97 -27.55 24.69
CA ALA A 760 1.58 -27.49 23.29
C ALA A 760 0.20 -26.85 23.11
N GLU A 761 -0.81 -27.21 23.90
CA GLU A 761 -2.16 -26.62 23.84
C GLU A 761 -2.15 -25.12 24.22
N ALA A 762 -1.38 -24.74 25.25
CA ALA A 762 -1.22 -23.35 25.66
C ALA A 762 -0.49 -22.52 24.60
N LEU A 763 0.63 -23.02 24.07
CA LEU A 763 1.39 -22.38 23.00
C LEU A 763 0.55 -22.25 21.73
N SER A 764 -0.19 -23.30 21.36
CA SER A 764 -1.08 -23.30 20.19
C SER A 764 -2.16 -22.21 20.30
N ARG A 765 -2.81 -22.05 21.46
CA ARG A 765 -3.76 -20.95 21.69
C ARG A 765 -3.12 -19.57 21.55
N TYR A 766 -1.87 -19.40 21.97
CA TYR A 766 -1.16 -18.14 21.83
C TYR A 766 -0.79 -17.84 20.37
N LEU A 767 -0.20 -18.81 19.65
CA LEU A 767 0.13 -18.71 18.22
C LEU A 767 -1.11 -18.45 17.35
N LEU A 768 -2.22 -19.12 17.65
CA LEU A 768 -3.54 -18.94 17.02
C LEU A 768 -4.08 -17.52 17.25
N SER A 769 -3.87 -16.98 18.46
CA SER A 769 -4.31 -15.64 18.84
C SER A 769 -3.47 -14.54 18.20
N ASP A 770 -2.16 -14.74 18.08
CA ASP A 770 -1.25 -13.86 17.33
C ASP A 770 -1.67 -13.77 15.86
N MET A 771 -1.85 -14.91 15.19
CA MET A 771 -2.09 -14.99 13.75
C MET A 771 -3.47 -14.45 13.32
N TYR A 772 -4.56 -14.81 14.01
CA TYR A 772 -5.89 -14.24 13.71
C TYR A 772 -6.18 -12.93 14.44
N ASN A 773 -5.21 -12.33 15.14
CA ASN A 773 -5.39 -11.15 16.01
C ASN A 773 -6.51 -11.34 17.06
N ILE A 774 -6.71 -12.56 17.57
CA ILE A 774 -7.80 -12.88 18.51
C ILE A 774 -7.62 -12.05 19.79
N PRO A 775 -8.59 -11.21 20.18
CA PRO A 775 -8.47 -10.39 21.38
C PRO A 775 -8.34 -11.24 22.65
N SER A 776 -7.55 -10.77 23.61
CA SER A 776 -7.17 -11.53 24.82
C SER A 776 -8.32 -11.98 25.72
N ARG A 777 -9.54 -11.45 25.54
CA ARG A 777 -10.75 -11.95 26.22
C ARG A 777 -11.31 -13.25 25.63
N PHE A 778 -10.97 -13.57 24.37
CA PHE A 778 -11.55 -14.71 23.65
C PHE A 778 -10.70 -15.98 23.73
N TYR A 779 -9.36 -15.90 23.90
CA TYR A 779 -8.54 -17.13 24.00
C TYR A 779 -8.95 -18.03 25.18
N LYS A 780 -9.52 -17.45 26.25
CA LYS A 780 -10.11 -18.19 27.38
C LYS A 780 -11.39 -18.96 27.03
N LYS A 781 -12.11 -18.58 25.96
CA LYS A 781 -13.24 -19.34 25.40
C LYS A 781 -12.79 -20.49 24.49
N ILE A 782 -11.60 -20.39 23.89
CA ILE A 782 -11.05 -21.44 23.02
C ILE A 782 -10.57 -22.59 23.89
N LYS A 783 -11.21 -23.75 23.74
CA LYS A 783 -10.89 -25.00 24.43
C LYS A 783 -10.78 -26.11 23.40
N VAL A 784 -9.80 -27.00 23.56
CA VAL A 784 -9.80 -28.26 22.84
C VAL A 784 -10.89 -29.14 23.45
N SER A 785 -11.87 -29.62 22.67
CA SER A 785 -12.77 -30.66 23.17
C SER A 785 -11.99 -31.97 23.31
N SER A 786 -12.09 -32.61 24.46
CA SER A 786 -11.50 -33.91 24.74
C SER A 786 -12.01 -35.01 23.80
N GLU A 787 -13.26 -34.90 23.35
CA GLU A 787 -13.95 -35.86 22.48
C GLU A 787 -13.24 -36.02 21.13
N ASN A 788 -12.68 -34.92 20.59
CA ASN A 788 -11.97 -34.88 19.32
C ASN A 788 -10.54 -35.47 19.39
N ILE A 789 -10.03 -35.79 20.58
CA ILE A 789 -8.69 -36.39 20.76
C ILE A 789 -8.78 -37.93 20.76
N SER A 790 -9.87 -38.50 21.27
CA SER A 790 -10.05 -39.94 21.48
C SER A 790 -10.34 -40.77 20.21
N LYS A 791 -10.50 -40.15 19.04
CA LYS A 791 -10.75 -40.83 17.76
C LYS A 791 -9.90 -40.23 16.63
N PRO A 792 -8.61 -40.59 16.51
CA PRO A 792 -7.88 -40.35 15.26
C PRO A 792 -8.55 -41.16 14.13
N HIS A 793 -8.78 -40.53 12.97
CA HIS A 793 -9.24 -41.26 11.79
C HIS A 793 -8.15 -42.24 11.34
N SER A 794 -8.45 -43.54 11.41
CA SER A 794 -7.54 -44.65 11.12
C SER A 794 -7.35 -44.88 9.62
N SER A 795 -6.71 -43.92 8.94
CA SER A 795 -6.43 -44.00 7.50
C SER A 795 -5.19 -43.20 7.05
N ILE A 796 -4.25 -42.93 7.95
CA ILE A 796 -2.89 -42.44 7.61
C ILE A 796 -1.85 -43.21 8.43
N GLU A 797 -1.53 -44.42 7.97
CA GLU A 797 -0.23 -45.02 8.29
C GLU A 797 0.85 -44.33 7.45
N ILE A 798 1.70 -43.55 8.10
CA ILE A 798 3.00 -43.15 7.53
C ILE A 798 4.03 -44.01 8.24
N ALA A 799 4.61 -44.96 7.52
CA ALA A 799 5.57 -45.90 8.06
C ALA A 799 6.76 -45.17 8.70
N SER A 800 6.98 -45.41 9.99
CA SER A 800 8.18 -45.00 10.72
C SER A 800 9.39 -45.73 10.14
N THR A 801 10.10 -45.08 9.22
CA THR A 801 11.28 -45.66 8.57
C THR A 801 12.51 -45.42 9.45
N ASP A 802 12.79 -46.35 10.35
CA ASP A 802 14.07 -46.40 11.07
C ASP A 802 15.21 -46.71 10.09
N ILE A 803 15.96 -45.67 9.72
CA ILE A 803 17.08 -45.79 8.78
C ILE A 803 18.32 -46.30 9.54
N ASN A 804 18.37 -47.62 9.72
CA ASN A 804 19.57 -48.33 10.15
C ASN A 804 20.22 -49.00 8.92
N CYS A 805 20.84 -48.19 8.06
CA CYS A 805 21.49 -48.67 6.83
C CYS A 805 22.99 -48.92 7.02
N ARG A 806 23.36 -50.17 7.30
CA ARG A 806 24.66 -50.70 6.88
C ARG A 806 24.60 -51.03 5.36
N LYS A 807 25.75 -51.15 4.71
CA LYS A 807 25.88 -51.45 3.27
C LYS A 807 25.20 -52.80 2.94
N ASP A 808 24.66 -53.04 1.75
CA ASP A 808 25.45 -53.29 0.53
C ASP A 808 24.75 -52.97 -0.81
N ILE A 809 25.40 -53.33 -1.92
CA ILE A 809 25.16 -52.85 -3.28
C ILE A 809 24.53 -53.93 -4.15
N THR A 810 23.48 -53.60 -4.90
CA THR A 810 23.18 -54.28 -6.18
C THR A 810 22.44 -53.33 -7.13
N TYR A 811 22.77 -53.38 -8.42
CA TYR A 811 22.13 -52.56 -9.47
C TYR A 811 20.93 -53.29 -10.07
N HIS A 812 19.76 -52.64 -10.15
CA HIS A 812 18.76 -52.97 -11.18
C HIS A 812 18.09 -51.73 -11.76
N THR A 813 17.66 -51.88 -13.01
CA THR A 813 17.24 -50.83 -13.95
C THR A 813 15.96 -50.09 -13.56
N PHE A 814 15.99 -48.77 -13.65
CA PHE A 814 14.77 -47.94 -13.70
C PHE A 814 14.07 -48.07 -15.06
N THR A 815 12.77 -48.34 -15.05
CA THR A 815 11.83 -48.00 -16.13
C THR A 815 10.83 -46.96 -15.65
N ASN A 816 10.28 -46.17 -16.58
CA ASN A 816 9.48 -44.99 -16.23
C ASN A 816 8.15 -45.34 -15.54
N THR A 817 7.88 -44.73 -14.39
CA THR A 817 6.51 -44.57 -13.87
C THR A 817 6.30 -43.10 -13.50
N GLU A 818 5.30 -42.47 -14.13
CA GLU A 818 5.11 -41.03 -14.09
C GLU A 818 4.44 -40.57 -12.78
N SER A 819 5.22 -39.96 -11.87
CA SER A 819 4.75 -39.64 -10.52
C SER A 819 3.83 -38.41 -10.50
N LYS A 820 2.51 -38.63 -10.57
CA LYS A 820 1.47 -37.61 -10.32
C LYS A 820 1.49 -37.14 -8.87
N LEU A 821 2.31 -36.14 -8.55
CA LEU A 821 2.46 -35.58 -7.21
C LEU A 821 1.89 -34.16 -7.07
N LEU A 822 0.64 -34.11 -6.59
CA LEU A 822 0.05 -33.02 -5.79
C LEU A 822 0.20 -31.58 -6.31
N GLU A 823 -0.70 -31.19 -7.23
CA GLU A 823 -1.05 -29.78 -7.39
C GLU A 823 -1.63 -29.21 -6.08
N LYS A 824 -1.28 -27.97 -5.73
CA LYS A 824 -1.83 -27.26 -4.56
C LYS A 824 -3.03 -26.42 -5.00
N PRO A 825 -4.17 -26.44 -4.28
CA PRO A 825 -5.35 -25.66 -4.67
C PRO A 825 -5.05 -24.16 -4.68
N ILE A 826 -5.44 -23.47 -5.75
CA ILE A 826 -5.08 -22.06 -5.97
C ILE A 826 -6.15 -21.16 -5.33
N THR A 827 -5.94 -20.78 -4.07
CA THR A 827 -6.87 -19.90 -3.35
C THR A 827 -6.89 -18.49 -3.96
N PHE A 828 -7.87 -18.20 -4.82
CA PHE A 828 -8.07 -16.87 -5.41
C PHE A 828 -8.43 -15.81 -4.35
N VAL A 829 -7.81 -14.63 -4.44
CA VAL A 829 -8.12 -13.50 -3.56
C VAL A 829 -9.45 -12.86 -3.98
N GLN A 830 -10.54 -13.33 -3.40
CA GLN A 830 -11.88 -12.78 -3.60
C GLN A 830 -11.96 -11.34 -3.08
N LYS A 831 -11.94 -10.38 -4.00
CA LYS A 831 -12.05 -8.95 -3.70
C LYS A 831 -13.52 -8.53 -3.80
N LYS A 832 -14.21 -8.38 -2.65
CA LYS A 832 -15.60 -7.92 -2.60
C LYS A 832 -15.78 -6.67 -3.47
N SER A 833 -16.54 -6.83 -4.55
CA SER A 833 -16.87 -5.79 -5.51
C SER A 833 -18.38 -5.77 -5.70
N SER A 834 -18.96 -4.60 -5.88
CA SER A 834 -20.33 -4.50 -6.37
C SER A 834 -20.36 -5.04 -7.80
N TRP A 835 -21.07 -6.14 -8.02
CA TRP A 835 -21.21 -6.73 -9.35
C TRP A 835 -21.80 -5.71 -10.33
N ASN A 836 -21.38 -5.78 -11.59
CA ASN A 836 -21.76 -4.83 -12.63
C ASN A 836 -21.94 -5.58 -13.96
N PRO A 837 -23.18 -5.75 -14.47
CA PRO A 837 -23.42 -6.49 -15.71
C PRO A 837 -22.79 -5.83 -16.96
N ALA A 838 -22.41 -4.56 -16.90
CA ALA A 838 -21.66 -3.91 -17.99
C ALA A 838 -20.21 -4.42 -18.13
N LEU A 839 -19.67 -5.15 -17.15
CA LEU A 839 -18.30 -5.70 -17.17
C LEU A 839 -18.23 -7.13 -17.70
N ILE A 840 -19.36 -7.80 -17.94
CA ILE A 840 -19.37 -9.16 -18.49
C ILE A 840 -18.85 -9.11 -19.93
N ARG A 841 -17.64 -9.64 -20.14
CA ARG A 841 -17.00 -9.78 -21.45
C ARG A 841 -16.28 -11.12 -21.48
N SER A 842 -16.65 -11.99 -22.41
CA SER A 842 -15.84 -13.19 -22.69
C SER A 842 -14.50 -12.76 -23.27
N ILE A 843 -13.41 -12.97 -22.53
CA ILE A 843 -12.06 -12.70 -23.01
C ILE A 843 -11.64 -13.86 -23.93
N ASN A 844 -11.54 -13.60 -25.23
CA ASN A 844 -10.95 -14.53 -26.19
C ASN A 844 -9.49 -14.84 -25.78
N ILE A 845 -9.24 -16.10 -25.42
CA ILE A 845 -7.96 -16.56 -24.86
C ILE A 845 -6.83 -16.51 -25.90
N TYR A 846 -7.12 -16.77 -27.19
CA TYR A 846 -6.14 -16.62 -28.27
C TYR A 846 -5.79 -15.14 -28.50
N ARG A 847 -6.78 -14.23 -28.47
CA ARG A 847 -6.56 -12.78 -28.52
C ARG A 847 -5.74 -12.28 -27.32
N LEU A 848 -5.98 -12.82 -26.13
CA LEU A 848 -5.17 -12.53 -24.94
C LEU A 848 -3.74 -13.04 -25.10
N ALA A 849 -3.54 -14.26 -25.60
CA ALA A 849 -2.22 -14.83 -25.87
C ALA A 849 -1.42 -14.00 -26.90
N ILE A 850 -2.05 -13.57 -28.00
CA ILE A 850 -1.41 -12.71 -29.01
C ILE A 850 -1.08 -11.32 -28.41
N SER A 851 -1.92 -10.78 -27.53
CA SER A 851 -1.59 -9.54 -26.79
C SER A 851 -0.38 -9.69 -25.86
N MET A 852 -0.02 -10.92 -25.47
CA MET A 852 1.15 -11.24 -24.65
C MET A 852 2.43 -11.48 -25.45
N ILE A 853 2.39 -11.53 -26.79
CA ILE A 853 3.59 -11.62 -27.65
C ILE A 853 4.60 -10.54 -27.25
N ASN A 854 5.83 -10.96 -26.93
CA ASN A 854 6.99 -10.08 -26.89
C ASN A 854 7.62 -10.08 -28.28
N ILE A 855 8.01 -8.91 -28.80
CA ILE A 855 8.70 -8.86 -30.09
C ILE A 855 10.12 -9.40 -29.90
N ASP A 856 10.45 -10.50 -30.56
CA ASP A 856 11.85 -10.91 -30.71
C ASP A 856 12.56 -9.82 -31.49
N LYS A 857 13.48 -9.15 -30.81
CA LYS A 857 14.31 -8.09 -31.35
C LYS A 857 15.47 -8.63 -32.19
N GLY A 858 15.91 -9.86 -31.90
CA GLY A 858 16.97 -10.62 -32.55
C GLY A 858 18.05 -9.79 -33.21
N ASN A 859 18.25 -10.02 -34.51
CA ASN A 859 19.25 -9.33 -35.33
C ASN A 859 18.84 -7.92 -35.78
N PHE A 860 17.64 -7.43 -35.43
CA PHE A 860 17.20 -6.08 -35.83
C PHE A 860 17.98 -4.99 -35.10
N GLU A 861 18.24 -5.12 -33.79
CA GLU A 861 19.09 -4.13 -33.08
C GLU A 861 20.49 -4.04 -33.71
N ASN A 862 21.07 -5.19 -34.08
CA ASN A 862 22.39 -5.26 -34.73
C ASN A 862 22.40 -4.63 -36.13
N SER A 863 21.47 -5.04 -37.03
CA SER A 863 21.36 -4.46 -38.39
C SER A 863 21.06 -2.96 -38.34
N PHE A 864 20.25 -2.52 -37.36
CA PHE A 864 19.97 -1.11 -37.12
C PHE A 864 21.26 -0.35 -36.76
N ILE A 865 22.03 -0.83 -35.77
CA ILE A 865 23.34 -0.26 -35.40
C ILE A 865 24.26 -0.19 -36.62
N ASP A 866 24.37 -1.27 -37.39
CA ASP A 866 25.24 -1.35 -38.56
C ASP A 866 24.86 -0.35 -39.66
N LYS A 867 23.58 -0.07 -39.86
CA LYS A 867 23.12 0.92 -40.84
C LYS A 867 23.23 2.37 -40.36
N ILE A 868 23.29 2.61 -39.04
CA ILE A 868 23.48 3.97 -38.49
C ILE A 868 24.91 4.31 -38.08
N LYS A 869 25.83 3.34 -37.91
CA LYS A 869 27.20 3.57 -37.38
C LYS A 869 28.03 4.61 -38.14
N HIS A 870 27.74 4.79 -39.43
CA HIS A 870 28.42 5.74 -40.31
C HIS A 870 27.96 7.20 -40.12
N ILE A 871 26.79 7.44 -39.50
CA ILE A 871 26.28 8.79 -39.23
C ILE A 871 27.24 9.51 -38.27
N PRO A 872 27.71 10.75 -38.56
CA PRO A 872 28.76 11.40 -37.77
C PRO A 872 28.46 11.53 -36.26
N LEU A 873 27.19 11.74 -35.88
CA LEU A 873 26.76 11.74 -34.47
C LEU A 873 26.94 10.39 -33.80
N VAL A 874 26.62 9.30 -34.51
CA VAL A 874 26.72 7.91 -34.03
C VAL A 874 28.18 7.47 -33.99
N LYS A 875 28.96 7.78 -35.03
CA LYS A 875 30.41 7.55 -35.08
C LYS A 875 31.13 8.25 -33.92
N LYS A 876 30.79 9.52 -33.64
CA LYS A 876 31.29 10.30 -32.49
C LYS A 876 30.84 9.76 -31.13
N TYR A 877 29.77 8.96 -31.08
CA TYR A 877 29.30 8.26 -29.89
C TYR A 877 30.04 6.92 -29.69
N LEU A 878 30.23 6.14 -30.76
CA LEU A 878 31.01 4.89 -30.76
C LEU A 878 32.46 5.09 -30.33
N TYR A 879 33.12 6.16 -30.79
CA TYR A 879 34.45 6.53 -30.29
C TYR A 879 34.50 6.91 -28.79
N LYS A 880 33.35 7.07 -28.12
CA LYS A 880 33.26 7.40 -26.69
C LYS A 880 32.65 6.30 -25.82
N GLN A 881 31.90 5.35 -26.39
CA GLN A 881 31.30 4.22 -25.66
C GLN A 881 31.38 2.95 -26.50
N LYS A 882 31.94 1.87 -25.92
CA LYS A 882 32.19 0.59 -26.61
C LYS A 882 30.92 -0.14 -27.10
N LYS A 883 29.73 0.23 -26.62
CA LYS A 883 28.43 -0.27 -27.05
C LYS A 883 27.42 0.88 -27.02
N ILE A 884 26.57 1.00 -28.04
CA ILE A 884 25.44 1.92 -28.02
C ILE A 884 24.22 1.18 -27.46
N GLU A 885 23.53 1.78 -26.51
CA GLU A 885 22.14 1.42 -26.20
C GLU A 885 21.21 2.33 -27.02
N ILE A 886 20.37 1.73 -27.87
CA ILE A 886 19.46 2.45 -28.76
C ILE A 886 18.02 2.25 -28.28
N GLY A 887 17.34 3.35 -27.93
CA GLY A 887 15.96 3.31 -27.43
C GLY A 887 14.90 3.05 -28.52
N LEU A 888 14.85 1.83 -29.08
CA LEU A 888 13.92 1.41 -30.15
C LEU A 888 12.48 1.05 -29.68
N HIS A 889 12.10 1.42 -28.45
CA HIS A 889 10.84 1.00 -27.83
C HIS A 889 9.57 1.37 -28.62
N GLU A 890 9.56 2.57 -29.22
CA GLU A 890 8.44 3.04 -30.05
C GLU A 890 8.31 2.20 -31.33
N THR A 891 9.44 1.83 -31.97
CA THR A 891 9.46 0.94 -33.14
C THR A 891 8.90 -0.44 -32.80
N TYR A 892 9.27 -1.02 -31.65
CA TYR A 892 8.72 -2.31 -31.23
C TYR A 892 7.24 -2.25 -30.84
N THR A 893 6.80 -1.14 -30.24
CA THR A 893 5.39 -0.92 -29.93
C THR A 893 4.56 -0.84 -31.21
N ARG A 894 5.03 -0.11 -32.23
CA ARG A 894 4.39 -0.05 -33.56
C ARG A 894 4.37 -1.38 -34.28
N ALA A 895 5.49 -2.12 -34.29
CA ALA A 895 5.55 -3.46 -34.89
C ALA A 895 4.56 -4.43 -34.19
N LYS A 896 4.41 -4.34 -32.87
CA LYS A 896 3.42 -5.11 -32.11
C LYS A 896 1.98 -4.70 -32.42
N SER A 897 1.69 -3.40 -32.54
CA SER A 897 0.36 -2.92 -32.96
C SER A 897 0.00 -3.42 -34.36
N TYR A 898 0.92 -3.31 -35.32
CA TYR A 898 0.72 -3.83 -36.69
C TYR A 898 0.40 -5.33 -36.70
N ILE A 899 1.10 -6.14 -35.89
CA ILE A 899 0.79 -7.57 -35.74
C ILE A 899 -0.61 -7.77 -35.12
N LEU A 900 -0.95 -7.03 -34.07
CA LEU A 900 -2.27 -7.13 -33.41
C LEU A 900 -3.43 -6.72 -34.34
N GLU A 901 -3.22 -5.69 -35.17
CA GLU A 901 -4.17 -5.22 -36.19
C GLU A 901 -4.30 -6.25 -37.32
N THR A 902 -3.18 -6.77 -37.83
CA THR A 902 -3.15 -7.83 -38.86
C THR A 902 -3.94 -9.06 -38.43
N PHE A 903 -3.80 -9.50 -37.16
CA PHE A 903 -4.48 -10.69 -36.65
C PHE A 903 -5.91 -10.42 -36.16
N HIS A 904 -6.36 -9.16 -36.07
CA HIS A 904 -7.68 -8.84 -35.54
C HIS A 904 -8.86 -9.45 -36.33
N PRO A 905 -8.90 -9.41 -37.69
CA PRO A 905 -10.00 -9.99 -38.46
C PRO A 905 -10.08 -11.51 -38.26
N PHE A 906 -8.96 -12.20 -38.47
CA PHE A 906 -8.81 -13.65 -38.30
C PHE A 906 -9.29 -14.14 -36.93
N LEU A 907 -8.89 -13.44 -35.85
CA LEU A 907 -9.35 -13.79 -34.49
C LEU A 907 -10.85 -13.56 -34.28
N THR A 908 -11.43 -12.57 -34.94
CA THR A 908 -12.86 -12.22 -34.82
C THR A 908 -13.75 -13.23 -35.57
N GLU A 909 -13.25 -13.78 -36.67
CA GLU A 909 -13.84 -14.88 -37.42
C GLU A 909 -13.81 -16.18 -36.60
N ILE A 910 -12.61 -16.60 -36.21
CA ILE A 910 -12.36 -17.85 -35.46
C ILE A 910 -12.98 -17.86 -34.05
N GLU A 911 -13.23 -16.69 -33.42
CA GLU A 911 -13.90 -16.64 -32.11
C GLU A 911 -15.30 -17.26 -32.16
N LYS A 912 -15.98 -17.22 -33.31
CA LYS A 912 -17.29 -17.86 -33.50
C LYS A 912 -17.17 -19.39 -33.54
N GLU A 913 -16.17 -19.91 -34.26
CA GLU A 913 -15.94 -21.36 -34.44
C GLU A 913 -15.37 -22.03 -33.19
N THR A 914 -14.42 -21.36 -32.51
CA THR A 914 -13.72 -21.95 -31.35
C THR A 914 -14.61 -21.97 -30.11
N LYS A 915 -15.58 -21.05 -30.01
CA LYS A 915 -16.55 -20.98 -28.92
C LYS A 915 -17.61 -22.10 -28.93
N THR A 916 -17.83 -22.77 -30.07
CA THR A 916 -18.68 -23.96 -30.13
C THR A 916 -17.92 -25.26 -29.88
N LYS A 917 -16.58 -25.25 -29.97
CA LYS A 917 -15.71 -26.43 -29.78
C LYS A 917 -15.13 -26.53 -28.37
N ILE A 918 -14.72 -25.41 -27.76
CA ILE A 918 -14.21 -25.38 -26.37
C ILE A 918 -15.38 -25.10 -25.42
N VAL A 919 -16.13 -26.16 -25.11
CA VAL A 919 -17.36 -26.12 -24.29
C VAL A 919 -17.06 -26.48 -22.83
N LEU A 920 -17.54 -25.65 -21.90
CA LEU A 920 -17.54 -25.98 -20.48
C LEU A 920 -18.49 -27.14 -20.20
N HIS A 921 -18.03 -28.12 -19.43
CA HIS A 921 -18.82 -29.24 -18.93
C HIS A 921 -18.53 -29.48 -17.44
N HIS A 922 -19.44 -30.13 -16.74
CA HIS A 922 -19.28 -30.39 -15.30
C HIS A 922 -18.02 -31.22 -15.02
N GLY A 923 -17.18 -30.72 -14.12
CA GLY A 923 -15.98 -31.40 -13.62
C GLY A 923 -14.67 -30.96 -14.30
N ILE A 924 -14.72 -30.22 -15.40
CA ILE A 924 -13.53 -29.74 -16.11
C ILE A 924 -12.67 -28.85 -15.19
N THR A 925 -11.36 -29.11 -15.07
CA THR A 925 -10.46 -28.22 -14.33
C THR A 925 -10.02 -27.04 -15.20
N LEU A 926 -9.51 -25.97 -14.59
CA LEU A 926 -8.82 -24.91 -15.32
C LEU A 926 -7.57 -25.41 -16.08
N ASN A 927 -6.97 -26.54 -15.68
CA ASN A 927 -5.86 -27.13 -16.41
C ASN A 927 -6.35 -27.90 -17.65
N ASP A 928 -7.45 -28.64 -17.55
CA ASP A 928 -8.08 -29.30 -18.71
C ASP A 928 -8.59 -28.26 -19.72
N LEU A 929 -9.15 -27.14 -19.24
CA LEU A 929 -9.53 -26.00 -20.07
C LEU A 929 -8.30 -25.36 -20.75
N LYS A 930 -7.18 -25.22 -20.03
CA LYS A 930 -5.91 -24.74 -20.61
C LYS A 930 -5.39 -25.69 -21.70
N ASN A 931 -5.44 -27.00 -21.45
CA ASN A 931 -5.05 -28.02 -22.40
C ASN A 931 -5.98 -28.03 -23.64
N SER A 932 -7.28 -27.85 -23.45
CA SER A 932 -8.27 -27.72 -24.53
C SER A 932 -7.98 -26.55 -25.49
N TYR A 933 -7.43 -25.45 -24.97
CA TYR A 933 -6.97 -24.31 -25.79
C TYR A 933 -5.64 -24.59 -26.53
N ILE A 934 -4.76 -25.42 -25.97
CA ILE A 934 -3.45 -25.78 -26.54
C ILE A 934 -3.57 -26.89 -27.59
N SER A 935 -4.43 -27.89 -27.37
CA SER A 935 -4.61 -29.06 -28.24
C SER A 935 -5.59 -28.84 -29.40
N ASN A 936 -6.03 -27.59 -29.63
CA ASN A 936 -6.93 -27.23 -30.73
C ASN A 936 -6.18 -27.14 -32.07
N GLU A 937 -5.77 -28.28 -32.60
CA GLU A 937 -4.94 -28.36 -33.80
C GLU A 937 -5.64 -27.81 -35.06
N GLU A 938 -6.98 -27.77 -35.11
CA GLU A 938 -7.71 -27.11 -36.20
C GLU A 938 -7.49 -25.58 -36.18
N PHE A 939 -7.56 -24.95 -35.00
CA PHE A 939 -7.19 -23.54 -34.83
C PHE A 939 -5.73 -23.32 -35.26
N PHE A 940 -4.80 -24.16 -34.80
CA PHE A 940 -3.38 -24.00 -35.15
C PHE A 940 -3.10 -24.26 -36.63
N LYS A 941 -3.83 -25.16 -37.30
CA LYS A 941 -3.77 -25.35 -38.76
C LYS A 941 -4.23 -24.09 -39.52
N LYS A 942 -5.40 -23.52 -39.17
CA LYS A 942 -5.88 -22.26 -39.76
C LYS A 942 -4.93 -21.10 -39.48
N LEU A 943 -4.37 -21.03 -38.27
CA LEU A 943 -3.39 -20.02 -37.85
C LEU A 943 -2.09 -20.11 -38.65
N ARG A 944 -1.53 -21.31 -38.83
CA ARG A 944 -0.30 -21.50 -39.63
C ARG A 944 -0.52 -21.06 -41.09
N ILE A 945 -1.67 -21.37 -41.69
CA ILE A 945 -2.05 -20.88 -43.03
C ILE A 945 -2.14 -19.34 -43.04
N PHE A 946 -2.83 -18.73 -42.06
CA PHE A 946 -2.92 -17.27 -41.97
C PHE A 946 -1.55 -16.59 -41.79
N CYS A 947 -0.66 -17.16 -40.95
CA CYS A 947 0.71 -16.70 -40.79
C CYS A 947 1.50 -16.76 -42.10
N SER A 948 1.39 -17.85 -42.87
CA SER A 948 2.03 -17.98 -44.19
C SER A 948 1.54 -16.90 -45.15
N ASN A 949 0.22 -16.69 -45.25
CA ASN A 949 -0.37 -15.69 -46.15
C ASN A 949 0.01 -14.25 -45.73
N ALA A 950 0.11 -13.98 -44.43
CA ALA A 950 0.57 -12.69 -43.90
C ALA A 950 2.08 -12.46 -44.17
N VAL A 951 2.90 -13.51 -44.09
CA VAL A 951 4.33 -13.49 -44.43
C VAL A 951 4.55 -13.31 -45.93
N GLU A 952 3.74 -13.94 -46.77
CA GLU A 952 3.78 -13.76 -48.22
C GLU A 952 3.42 -12.32 -48.62
N ARG A 953 2.31 -11.78 -48.07
CA ARG A 953 1.98 -10.36 -48.22
C ARG A 953 3.16 -9.47 -47.80
N LEU A 954 3.80 -9.76 -46.67
CA LEU A 954 4.99 -9.04 -46.19
C LEU A 954 6.21 -9.13 -47.12
N LYS A 955 6.43 -10.26 -47.80
CA LYS A 955 7.49 -10.40 -48.82
C LYS A 955 7.17 -9.56 -50.07
N ASN A 956 5.89 -9.46 -50.42
CA ASN A 956 5.40 -8.87 -51.66
C ASN A 956 5.00 -7.37 -51.52
N PHE A 957 5.42 -6.67 -50.46
CA PHE A 957 5.18 -5.23 -50.32
C PHE A 957 5.94 -4.43 -51.41
N THR A 958 5.19 -3.91 -52.37
CA THR A 958 5.62 -2.86 -53.29
C THR A 958 5.53 -1.47 -52.65
N ASP A 959 4.63 -1.28 -51.68
CA ASP A 959 4.46 -0.03 -50.94
C ASP A 959 5.44 0.09 -49.75
N ASN A 960 5.75 1.34 -49.42
CA ASN A 960 6.67 1.73 -48.36
C ASN A 960 6.03 1.83 -46.97
N SER A 961 4.73 1.56 -46.77
CA SER A 961 4.04 1.74 -45.48
C SER A 961 4.73 1.13 -44.24
N PRO A 962 5.47 -0.01 -44.27
CA PRO A 962 6.21 -0.49 -43.10
C PRO A 962 7.28 0.49 -42.57
N ILE A 963 7.71 1.48 -43.36
CA ILE A 963 8.58 2.59 -42.93
C ILE A 963 7.98 3.38 -41.77
N ASN A 964 6.65 3.48 -41.69
CA ASN A 964 5.96 4.26 -40.65
C ASN A 964 6.04 3.60 -39.26
N LEU A 965 6.35 2.30 -39.22
CA LEU A 965 6.63 1.55 -37.99
C LEU A 965 7.98 1.96 -37.38
N ILE A 966 8.94 2.43 -38.19
CA ILE A 966 10.24 2.89 -37.70
C ILE A 966 10.08 4.28 -37.09
N GLN A 967 10.36 4.41 -35.80
CA GLN A 967 10.29 5.68 -35.08
C GLN A 967 11.21 6.75 -35.70
N GLU A 968 10.76 8.01 -35.74
CA GLU A 968 11.53 9.11 -36.34
C GLU A 968 12.64 9.63 -35.42
N TYR A 969 12.40 9.65 -34.10
CA TYR A 969 13.34 10.17 -33.10
C TYR A 969 13.89 9.03 -32.26
N ILE A 970 15.22 8.98 -32.10
CA ILE A 970 15.93 7.92 -31.40
C ILE A 970 16.84 8.50 -30.34
N CYS A 971 16.69 8.06 -29.09
CA CYS A 971 17.63 8.37 -28.01
C CYS A 971 18.89 7.50 -28.12
N LEU A 972 20.06 8.15 -28.11
CA LEU A 972 21.37 7.49 -28.07
C LEU A 972 21.91 7.50 -26.63
N GLY A 973 21.82 6.33 -25.97
CA GLY A 973 22.22 6.13 -24.58
C GLY A 973 21.29 6.73 -23.52
N THR A 974 21.71 6.62 -22.26
CA THR A 974 20.87 6.82 -21.06
C THR A 974 20.92 8.23 -20.47
N GLU A 975 21.96 9.02 -20.73
CA GLU A 975 22.13 10.37 -20.17
C GLU A 975 21.58 11.48 -21.09
N THR A 976 20.46 12.08 -20.68
CA THR A 976 19.92 13.39 -21.12
C THR A 976 19.91 13.67 -22.64
N GLN A 977 18.81 13.26 -23.29
CA GLN A 977 18.20 13.93 -24.44
C GLN A 977 18.99 14.10 -25.75
N LYS A 978 20.05 13.32 -26.01
CA LYS A 978 20.62 13.22 -27.38
C LYS A 978 19.71 12.40 -28.29
N LYS A 979 18.69 13.07 -28.85
CA LYS A 979 17.83 12.56 -29.92
C LYS A 979 18.53 12.68 -31.26
N MET A 980 18.55 11.60 -32.02
CA MET A 980 18.89 11.56 -33.45
C MET A 980 17.61 11.44 -34.28
N ILE A 981 17.54 12.15 -35.41
CA ILE A 981 16.43 12.08 -36.37
C ILE A 981 16.77 11.05 -37.46
N ILE A 982 15.93 10.04 -37.63
CA ILE A 982 16.03 9.03 -38.69
C ILE A 982 15.30 9.55 -39.93
N ARG A 983 16.08 10.10 -40.86
CA ARG A 983 15.61 10.60 -42.17
C ARG A 983 15.02 9.47 -43.03
N LYS A 984 14.13 9.82 -43.96
CA LYS A 984 13.40 8.87 -44.84
C LYS A 984 14.31 7.89 -45.58
N ASN A 985 15.49 8.32 -46.04
CA ASN A 985 16.48 7.46 -46.70
C ASN A 985 17.06 6.37 -45.76
N ILE A 986 17.28 6.68 -44.49
CA ILE A 986 17.73 5.68 -43.50
C ILE A 986 16.59 4.68 -43.23
N LYS A 987 15.33 5.14 -43.15
CA LYS A 987 14.18 4.23 -43.01
C LYS A 987 13.99 3.31 -44.23
N LEU A 988 14.20 3.82 -45.45
CA LEU A 988 14.23 3.02 -46.69
C LEU A 988 15.29 1.91 -46.62
N ASN A 989 16.53 2.25 -46.19
CA ASN A 989 17.60 1.26 -46.01
C ASN A 989 17.29 0.20 -44.92
N LEU A 990 16.43 0.54 -43.95
CA LEU A 990 15.96 -0.32 -42.88
C LEU A 990 14.68 -1.12 -43.23
N LEU A 991 14.04 -0.84 -44.38
CA LEU A 991 12.77 -1.46 -44.77
C LEU A 991 12.87 -3.00 -44.81
N LYS A 992 13.96 -3.53 -45.39
CA LYS A 992 14.21 -4.98 -45.43
C LYS A 992 14.41 -5.59 -44.03
N ASP A 993 14.91 -4.83 -43.05
CA ASP A 993 15.10 -5.33 -41.68
C ASP A 993 13.78 -5.31 -40.88
N ILE A 994 12.97 -4.26 -41.02
CA ILE A 994 11.67 -4.20 -40.32
C ILE A 994 10.69 -5.22 -40.89
N THR A 995 10.69 -5.44 -42.22
CA THR A 995 9.95 -6.54 -42.84
C THR A 995 10.46 -7.90 -42.37
N ARG A 996 11.78 -8.11 -42.25
CA ARG A 996 12.34 -9.35 -41.67
C ARG A 996 11.96 -9.54 -40.20
N LEU A 997 11.95 -8.48 -39.39
CA LEU A 997 11.50 -8.49 -38.00
C LEU A 997 10.04 -8.95 -37.91
N LEU A 998 9.16 -8.35 -38.71
CA LEU A 998 7.75 -8.74 -38.79
C LEU A 998 7.56 -10.18 -39.23
N ILE A 999 8.27 -10.64 -40.27
CA ILE A 999 8.18 -12.02 -40.77
C ILE A 999 8.58 -13.03 -39.69
N ILE A 1000 9.73 -12.84 -39.02
CA ILE A 1000 10.19 -13.74 -37.94
C ILE A 1000 9.18 -13.80 -36.79
N ASN A 1001 8.65 -12.64 -36.38
CA ASN A 1001 7.68 -12.56 -35.30
C ASN A 1001 6.32 -13.15 -35.69
N ILE A 1002 5.87 -13.02 -36.95
CA ILE A 1002 4.58 -13.56 -37.42
C ILE A 1002 4.66 -15.08 -37.65
N SER A 1003 5.77 -15.59 -38.21
CA SER A 1003 5.98 -17.02 -38.38
C SER A 1003 6.00 -17.78 -37.05
N SER A 1004 6.46 -17.16 -35.95
CA SER A 1004 6.52 -17.79 -34.62
C SER A 1004 5.23 -17.68 -33.79
N ILE A 1005 4.19 -16.98 -34.28
CA ILE A 1005 2.94 -16.79 -33.53
C ILE A 1005 2.28 -18.09 -33.05
N PRO A 1006 2.22 -19.21 -33.81
CA PRO A 1006 1.65 -20.47 -33.33
C PRO A 1006 2.30 -20.95 -32.02
N ASP A 1007 3.63 -21.01 -31.97
CA ASP A 1007 4.37 -21.50 -30.80
C ASP A 1007 4.36 -20.50 -29.65
N VAL A 1008 4.43 -19.19 -29.98
CA VAL A 1008 4.32 -18.11 -28.98
C VAL A 1008 2.93 -18.07 -28.36
N ILE A 1009 1.85 -18.40 -29.09
CA ILE A 1009 0.50 -18.55 -28.52
C ILE A 1009 0.46 -19.74 -27.57
N ILE A 1010 0.95 -20.92 -27.95
CA ILE A 1010 0.96 -22.11 -27.09
C ILE A 1010 1.68 -21.80 -25.77
N ASN A 1011 2.86 -21.18 -25.84
CA ASN A 1011 3.63 -20.83 -24.66
C ASN A 1011 3.01 -19.67 -23.86
N SER A 1012 2.37 -18.70 -24.52
CA SER A 1012 1.61 -17.64 -23.84
C SER A 1012 0.41 -18.21 -23.08
N ILE A 1013 -0.34 -19.16 -23.66
CA ILE A 1013 -1.48 -19.82 -23.01
C ILE A 1013 -1.03 -20.61 -21.78
N LYS A 1014 0.09 -21.34 -21.87
CA LYS A 1014 0.73 -21.99 -20.70
C LYS A 1014 1.00 -20.98 -19.57
N LEU A 1015 1.45 -19.77 -19.93
CA LEU A 1015 1.74 -18.66 -18.99
C LEU A 1015 0.52 -17.80 -18.58
N ILE A 1016 -0.68 -17.99 -19.14
CA ILE A 1016 -1.88 -17.27 -18.71
C ILE A 1016 -2.22 -17.68 -17.25
N PRO A 1017 -2.35 -16.73 -16.31
CA PRO A 1017 -2.81 -17.01 -14.95
C PRO A 1017 -4.23 -17.57 -14.93
N CYS A 1018 -4.49 -18.52 -14.05
CA CYS A 1018 -5.77 -19.24 -13.95
C CYS A 1018 -6.99 -18.30 -13.83
N SER A 1019 -6.87 -17.17 -13.13
CA SER A 1019 -7.93 -16.16 -13.02
C SER A 1019 -8.25 -15.42 -14.33
N LYS A 1020 -7.27 -15.25 -15.23
CA LYS A 1020 -7.50 -14.70 -16.58
C LYS A 1020 -8.07 -15.74 -17.53
N LEU A 1021 -7.68 -17.01 -17.39
CA LEU A 1021 -8.25 -18.13 -18.14
C LEU A 1021 -9.73 -18.33 -17.78
N ALA A 1022 -10.03 -18.40 -16.48
CA ALA A 1022 -11.39 -18.40 -15.96
C ALA A 1022 -12.19 -17.20 -16.50
N GLY A 1023 -11.60 -16.00 -16.51
CA GLY A 1023 -12.18 -14.78 -17.07
C GLY A 1023 -12.61 -14.82 -18.55
N GLY A 1024 -12.19 -15.84 -19.32
CA GLY A 1024 -12.73 -16.08 -20.66
C GLY A 1024 -14.18 -16.58 -20.64
N HIS A 1025 -14.49 -17.47 -19.70
CA HIS A 1025 -15.74 -18.25 -19.66
C HIS A 1025 -16.62 -17.98 -18.43
N LEU A 1026 -16.05 -17.44 -17.36
CA LEU A 1026 -16.70 -17.12 -16.09
C LEU A 1026 -16.42 -15.66 -15.73
N SER A 1027 -17.35 -14.97 -15.07
CA SER A 1027 -17.11 -13.67 -14.45
C SER A 1027 -17.23 -13.74 -12.93
N PRO A 1028 -16.47 -12.92 -12.17
CA PRO A 1028 -16.70 -12.75 -10.74
C PRO A 1028 -18.12 -12.24 -10.47
N PHE A 1029 -18.85 -12.95 -9.62
CA PHE A 1029 -20.18 -12.62 -9.14
C PHE A 1029 -20.18 -12.71 -7.61
N HIS A 1030 -20.19 -11.55 -6.93
CA HIS A 1030 -20.02 -11.41 -5.48
C HIS A 1030 -18.75 -12.09 -4.91
N ASP A 1031 -18.89 -13.32 -4.47
CA ASP A 1031 -17.95 -14.19 -3.74
C ASP A 1031 -17.70 -15.52 -4.47
N MET A 1032 -18.15 -15.63 -5.72
CA MET A 1032 -17.99 -16.80 -6.59
C MET A 1032 -17.64 -16.37 -8.02
N TYR A 1033 -17.29 -17.33 -8.87
CA TYR A 1033 -17.25 -17.14 -10.32
C TYR A 1033 -18.43 -17.88 -10.92
N VAL A 1034 -19.23 -17.20 -11.75
CA VAL A 1034 -20.41 -17.75 -12.44
C VAL A 1034 -20.20 -17.63 -13.94
N ASP A 1035 -20.72 -18.58 -14.71
CA ASP A 1035 -20.50 -18.64 -16.16
C ASP A 1035 -21.05 -17.43 -16.93
N ASN A 1036 -20.30 -17.04 -17.96
CA ASN A 1036 -20.60 -15.88 -18.79
C ASN A 1036 -21.88 -16.05 -19.63
N ILE A 1037 -22.36 -17.28 -19.87
CA ILE A 1037 -23.58 -17.53 -20.67
C ILE A 1037 -24.81 -17.20 -19.81
N SER A 1038 -24.87 -17.74 -18.59
CA SER A 1038 -25.86 -17.42 -17.57
C SER A 1038 -25.87 -15.92 -17.25
N LEU A 1039 -24.70 -15.32 -17.00
CA LEU A 1039 -24.61 -13.89 -16.71
C LEU A 1039 -24.99 -12.99 -17.89
N LEU A 1040 -24.79 -13.41 -19.14
CA LEU A 1040 -25.29 -12.67 -20.31
C LEU A 1040 -26.82 -12.78 -20.47
N LYS A 1041 -27.42 -13.94 -20.19
CA LYS A 1041 -28.89 -14.09 -20.11
C LYS A 1041 -29.48 -13.19 -19.02
N VAL A 1042 -28.85 -13.17 -17.84
CA VAL A 1042 -29.17 -12.24 -16.75
C VAL A 1042 -29.10 -10.79 -17.22
N LYS A 1043 -28.02 -10.39 -17.89
CA LYS A 1043 -27.85 -9.01 -18.39
C LYS A 1043 -29.01 -8.59 -19.30
N LEU A 1044 -29.41 -9.44 -20.25
CA LEU A 1044 -30.53 -9.13 -21.15
C LEU A 1044 -31.83 -8.88 -20.38
N ALA A 1045 -32.11 -9.65 -19.33
CA ALA A 1045 -33.26 -9.41 -18.46
C ALA A 1045 -33.12 -8.15 -17.58
N PHE A 1046 -31.91 -7.83 -17.12
CA PHE A 1046 -31.63 -6.56 -16.42
C PHE A 1046 -31.91 -5.36 -17.34
N ASP A 1047 -31.39 -5.39 -18.57
CA ASP A 1047 -31.59 -4.33 -19.57
C ASP A 1047 -33.08 -4.19 -19.95
N ALA A 1048 -33.80 -5.31 -20.10
CA ALA A 1048 -35.25 -5.33 -20.34
C ALA A 1048 -36.08 -4.81 -19.14
N ALA A 1049 -35.75 -5.23 -17.91
CA ALA A 1049 -36.45 -4.81 -16.70
C ALA A 1049 -36.19 -3.33 -16.35
N ILE A 1050 -34.96 -2.84 -16.57
CA ILE A 1050 -34.64 -1.42 -16.48
C ILE A 1050 -35.45 -0.63 -17.52
N SER A 1051 -35.53 -1.11 -18.77
CA SER A 1051 -36.32 -0.47 -19.82
C SER A 1051 -37.82 -0.42 -19.46
N LYS A 1052 -38.39 -1.51 -18.94
CA LYS A 1052 -39.77 -1.55 -18.43
C LYS A 1052 -40.01 -0.61 -17.25
N VAL A 1053 -39.04 -0.46 -16.33
CA VAL A 1053 -39.14 0.46 -15.18
C VAL A 1053 -39.01 1.94 -15.59
N ILE A 1054 -38.26 2.24 -16.65
CA ILE A 1054 -38.18 3.61 -17.21
C ILE A 1054 -39.44 3.95 -18.02
N ASN A 1055 -39.96 2.99 -18.77
CA ASN A 1055 -41.07 3.18 -19.72
C ASN A 1055 -42.47 2.86 -19.14
N ASP A 1056 -42.57 2.40 -17.87
CA ASP A 1056 -43.85 2.21 -17.18
C ASP A 1056 -44.61 3.56 -17.14
N PRO A 1057 -45.87 3.63 -17.61
CA PRO A 1057 -46.59 4.90 -17.74
C PRO A 1057 -46.77 5.67 -16.42
N LEU A 1058 -46.93 4.96 -15.29
CA LEU A 1058 -47.11 5.60 -13.98
C LEU A 1058 -45.79 6.15 -13.44
N LEU A 1059 -44.70 5.41 -13.62
CA LEU A 1059 -43.35 5.84 -13.25
C LEU A 1059 -42.85 6.98 -14.14
N SER A 1060 -43.12 6.94 -15.45
CA SER A 1060 -42.79 7.98 -16.40
C SER A 1060 -43.51 9.29 -16.07
N TRP A 1061 -44.83 9.26 -15.87
CA TRP A 1061 -45.59 10.42 -15.38
C TRP A 1061 -45.07 10.96 -14.02
N LEU A 1062 -44.66 10.06 -13.12
CA LEU A 1062 -44.02 10.46 -11.86
C LEU A 1062 -42.63 11.10 -12.05
N VAL A 1063 -41.84 10.74 -13.08
CA VAL A 1063 -40.56 11.45 -13.37
C VAL A 1063 -40.83 12.93 -13.60
N ASP A 1064 -41.91 13.28 -14.30
CA ASP A 1064 -42.26 14.66 -14.56
C ASP A 1064 -42.77 15.40 -13.32
N LYS A 1065 -43.64 14.78 -12.52
CA LYS A 1065 -44.13 15.36 -11.26
C LYS A 1065 -42.99 15.54 -10.23
N VAL A 1066 -42.21 14.48 -9.99
CA VAL A 1066 -41.08 14.48 -9.05
C VAL A 1066 -40.04 15.54 -9.45
N SER A 1067 -39.73 15.68 -10.75
CA SER A 1067 -38.77 16.69 -11.21
C SER A 1067 -39.25 18.13 -11.01
N LEU A 1068 -40.56 18.40 -11.17
CA LEU A 1068 -41.14 19.72 -10.89
C LEU A 1068 -41.13 20.05 -9.39
N GLU A 1069 -41.53 19.10 -8.54
CA GLU A 1069 -41.48 19.29 -7.09
C GLU A 1069 -40.04 19.38 -6.55
N MET A 1070 -39.06 18.71 -7.18
CA MET A 1070 -37.64 18.92 -6.88
C MET A 1070 -37.16 20.34 -7.23
N ILE A 1071 -37.73 20.99 -8.25
CA ILE A 1071 -37.44 22.39 -8.58
C ILE A 1071 -38.07 23.33 -7.54
N GLY A 1072 -39.34 23.13 -7.18
CA GLY A 1072 -40.00 23.92 -6.14
C GLY A 1072 -39.22 23.93 -4.82
N ASN A 1073 -38.87 22.73 -4.31
CA ASN A 1073 -38.08 22.57 -3.09
C ASN A 1073 -36.61 23.04 -3.23
N SER A 1074 -36.16 23.48 -4.41
CA SER A 1074 -34.80 24.04 -4.61
C SER A 1074 -34.76 25.57 -4.55
N CYS A 1075 -35.91 26.25 -4.62
CA CYS A 1075 -36.01 27.70 -4.57
C CYS A 1075 -35.71 28.28 -3.16
N ASP A 1076 -35.90 27.51 -2.09
CA ASP A 1076 -35.74 27.93 -0.68
C ASP A 1076 -34.26 28.08 -0.23
N GLY A 1077 -33.35 28.42 -1.15
CA GLY A 1077 -31.89 28.62 -0.95
C GLY A 1077 -31.09 27.37 -0.53
N ASN A 1078 -31.78 26.33 -0.04
CA ASN A 1078 -31.19 25.14 0.56
C ASN A 1078 -30.87 24.08 -0.51
N ASN A 1079 -29.75 24.26 -1.21
CA ASN A 1079 -29.20 23.30 -2.17
C ASN A 1079 -29.33 21.83 -1.71
N ILE A 1080 -30.28 21.09 -2.29
CA ILE A 1080 -30.66 19.74 -1.85
C ILE A 1080 -29.51 18.77 -2.15
N LYS A 1081 -28.68 18.50 -1.14
CA LYS A 1081 -27.55 17.57 -1.22
C LYS A 1081 -28.00 16.22 -1.79
N SER A 1082 -27.24 15.65 -2.73
CA SER A 1082 -27.63 14.48 -3.53
C SER A 1082 -28.15 13.27 -2.75
N LYS A 1083 -27.67 13.05 -1.51
CA LYS A 1083 -28.20 11.99 -0.62
C LYS A 1083 -29.66 12.21 -0.18
N ASN A 1084 -30.15 13.45 -0.14
CA ASN A 1084 -31.54 13.78 0.16
C ASN A 1084 -32.43 13.63 -1.09
N GLN A 1085 -31.94 14.02 -2.28
CA GLN A 1085 -32.64 13.83 -3.55
C GLN A 1085 -33.06 12.36 -3.75
N TYR A 1086 -32.16 11.40 -3.48
CA TYR A 1086 -32.46 9.97 -3.57
C TYR A 1086 -33.42 9.42 -2.50
N LYS A 1087 -33.63 10.14 -1.39
CA LYS A 1087 -34.70 9.83 -0.42
C LYS A 1087 -36.03 10.36 -0.93
N PHE A 1088 -36.07 11.63 -1.35
CA PHE A 1088 -37.24 12.31 -1.90
C PHE A 1088 -37.89 11.50 -3.02
N ILE A 1089 -37.11 11.11 -4.05
CA ILE A 1089 -37.58 10.27 -5.17
C ILE A 1089 -38.16 8.92 -4.69
N ASN A 1090 -37.59 8.34 -3.63
CA ASN A 1090 -38.04 7.04 -3.08
C ASN A 1090 -39.36 7.14 -2.30
N SER A 1091 -39.66 8.29 -1.68
CA SER A 1091 -40.79 8.49 -0.77
C SER A 1091 -42.09 8.94 -1.43
N TYR A 1092 -42.11 9.14 -2.76
CA TYR A 1092 -43.36 9.41 -3.48
C TYR A 1092 -44.32 8.25 -3.36
N ILE A 1093 -45.61 8.58 -3.28
CA ILE A 1093 -46.71 7.63 -3.31
C ILE A 1093 -47.24 7.62 -4.74
N THR A 1094 -47.26 6.44 -5.36
CA THR A 1094 -47.87 6.21 -6.68
C THR A 1094 -49.40 6.28 -6.56
N SER A 1095 -50.11 6.45 -7.69
CA SER A 1095 -51.58 6.50 -7.73
C SER A 1095 -52.29 5.24 -7.20
N LYS A 1096 -51.56 4.17 -6.88
CA LYS A 1096 -52.07 2.92 -6.29
C LYS A 1096 -51.68 2.77 -4.81
N GLY A 1097 -51.39 3.87 -4.11
CA GLY A 1097 -51.05 3.89 -2.67
C GLY A 1097 -49.67 3.32 -2.30
N LEU A 1098 -48.97 2.68 -3.25
CA LEU A 1098 -47.63 2.14 -3.03
C LEU A 1098 -46.56 3.22 -3.17
N TYR A 1099 -45.57 3.22 -2.29
CA TYR A 1099 -44.35 4.03 -2.47
C TYR A 1099 -43.63 3.64 -3.77
N THR A 1100 -43.02 4.61 -4.46
CA THR A 1100 -42.26 4.43 -5.71
C THR A 1100 -41.20 3.32 -5.60
N TYR A 1101 -40.48 3.25 -4.46
CA TYR A 1101 -39.57 2.14 -4.16
C TYR A 1101 -40.25 0.76 -4.21
N SER A 1102 -41.43 0.63 -3.59
CA SER A 1102 -42.19 -0.62 -3.52
C SER A 1102 -42.81 -0.99 -4.87
N TYR A 1103 -43.24 0.00 -5.66
CA TYR A 1103 -43.75 -0.23 -7.01
C TYR A 1103 -42.64 -0.71 -7.97
N ILE A 1104 -41.47 -0.06 -7.97
CA ILE A 1104 -40.30 -0.53 -8.74
C ILE A 1104 -39.87 -1.92 -8.29
N LYS A 1105 -39.86 -2.20 -6.97
CA LYS A 1105 -39.57 -3.54 -6.42
C LYS A 1105 -40.58 -4.60 -6.92
N LYS A 1106 -41.85 -4.25 -7.11
CA LYS A 1106 -42.86 -5.15 -7.70
C LYS A 1106 -42.58 -5.42 -9.19
N LEU A 1107 -42.31 -4.39 -9.98
CA LEU A 1107 -41.96 -4.55 -11.41
C LEU A 1107 -40.70 -5.41 -11.58
N ALA A 1108 -39.62 -5.11 -10.85
CA ALA A 1108 -38.38 -5.89 -10.89
C ALA A 1108 -38.57 -7.36 -10.48
N LYS A 1109 -39.44 -7.64 -9.49
CA LYS A 1109 -39.81 -9.01 -9.09
C LYS A 1109 -40.56 -9.77 -10.18
N ASN A 1110 -41.47 -9.13 -10.91
CA ASN A 1110 -42.19 -9.78 -12.01
C ASN A 1110 -41.22 -10.24 -13.11
N GLU A 1111 -40.29 -9.37 -13.51
CA GLU A 1111 -39.25 -9.71 -14.49
C GLU A 1111 -38.30 -10.79 -13.99
N LEU A 1112 -38.07 -10.88 -12.67
CA LEU A 1112 -37.28 -11.96 -12.08
C LEU A 1112 -37.95 -13.34 -12.25
N VAL A 1113 -39.29 -13.43 -12.27
CA VAL A 1113 -39.97 -14.71 -12.53
C VAL A 1113 -39.68 -15.18 -13.96
N ALA A 1114 -39.76 -14.29 -14.94
CA ALA A 1114 -39.34 -14.59 -16.31
C ALA A 1114 -37.84 -14.93 -16.40
N LEU A 1115 -36.98 -14.24 -15.65
CA LEU A 1115 -35.54 -14.54 -15.59
C LEU A 1115 -35.26 -15.92 -15.00
N ARG A 1116 -35.96 -16.34 -13.93
CA ARG A 1116 -35.80 -17.69 -13.32
C ARG A 1116 -36.12 -18.82 -14.31
N ASN A 1117 -37.01 -18.58 -15.25
CA ASN A 1117 -37.37 -19.53 -16.32
C ASN A 1117 -36.37 -19.47 -17.50
N ASN A 1118 -35.76 -18.31 -17.77
CA ASN A 1118 -34.84 -18.11 -18.90
C ASN A 1118 -33.37 -18.45 -18.59
N ILE A 1119 -32.94 -18.35 -17.33
CA ILE A 1119 -31.71 -19.01 -16.85
C ILE A 1119 -32.05 -20.50 -16.72
N GLY A 1120 -31.82 -21.26 -17.78
CA GLY A 1120 -32.03 -22.71 -17.82
C GLY A 1120 -31.35 -23.44 -16.65
N ASP A 1121 -31.74 -24.70 -16.42
CA ASP A 1121 -31.53 -25.39 -15.14
C ASP A 1121 -30.07 -25.49 -14.68
N THR A 1122 -29.14 -25.53 -15.64
CA THR A 1122 -27.70 -25.52 -15.38
C THR A 1122 -27.14 -24.09 -15.34
N ILE A 1123 -26.64 -23.68 -14.17
CA ILE A 1123 -25.65 -22.60 -14.02
C ILE A 1123 -24.32 -23.29 -13.69
N MET A 1124 -23.21 -22.81 -14.25
CA MET A 1124 -21.87 -23.28 -13.87
C MET A 1124 -21.14 -22.28 -12.98
N ILE A 1125 -20.44 -22.81 -11.98
CA ILE A 1125 -19.60 -22.07 -11.03
C ILE A 1125 -18.19 -22.63 -11.01
N MET A 1126 -17.23 -21.86 -10.49
CA MET A 1126 -15.87 -22.33 -10.22
C MET A 1126 -15.67 -22.62 -8.73
N ASN A 1127 -15.25 -23.84 -8.42
CA ASN A 1127 -15.02 -24.36 -7.08
C ASN A 1127 -13.64 -25.03 -7.04
N ASN A 1128 -12.69 -24.48 -6.28
CA ASN A 1128 -11.32 -25.03 -6.12
C ASN A 1128 -10.68 -25.50 -7.45
N ASP A 1129 -10.55 -24.58 -8.41
CA ASP A 1129 -10.01 -24.79 -9.77
C ASP A 1129 -10.80 -25.75 -10.69
N LYS A 1130 -11.92 -26.34 -10.23
CA LYS A 1130 -12.91 -27.05 -11.07
C LYS A 1130 -14.06 -26.15 -11.49
N ILE A 1131 -14.68 -26.46 -12.61
CA ILE A 1131 -15.92 -25.83 -13.08
C ILE A 1131 -17.05 -26.86 -12.94
N GLU A 1132 -18.05 -26.52 -12.12
CA GLU A 1132 -19.08 -27.46 -11.65
C GLU A 1132 -20.48 -26.87 -11.82
N ASN A 1133 -21.48 -27.73 -12.02
CA ASN A 1133 -22.88 -27.31 -12.05
C ASN A 1133 -23.30 -26.90 -10.64
N THR A 1134 -24.00 -25.78 -10.48
CA THR A 1134 -24.55 -25.35 -9.19
C THR A 1134 -25.54 -26.38 -8.64
N ASP A 1135 -25.42 -26.75 -7.37
CA ASP A 1135 -26.47 -27.46 -6.67
C ASP A 1135 -27.72 -26.57 -6.45
N LYS A 1136 -28.82 -27.15 -5.96
CA LYS A 1136 -30.08 -26.43 -5.77
C LYS A 1136 -29.97 -25.29 -4.75
N VAL A 1137 -29.06 -25.40 -3.77
CA VAL A 1137 -28.82 -24.37 -2.74
C VAL A 1137 -28.08 -23.19 -3.36
N THR A 1138 -26.94 -23.43 -4.01
CA THR A 1138 -26.11 -22.39 -4.63
C THR A 1138 -26.83 -21.71 -5.80
N ARG A 1139 -27.60 -22.46 -6.61
CA ARG A 1139 -28.48 -21.89 -7.65
C ARG A 1139 -29.48 -20.90 -7.02
N SER A 1140 -30.08 -21.27 -5.90
CA SER A 1140 -31.04 -20.44 -5.18
C SER A 1140 -30.37 -19.21 -4.55
N GLU A 1141 -29.15 -19.34 -4.03
CA GLU A 1141 -28.35 -18.21 -3.52
C GLU A 1141 -27.98 -17.21 -4.63
N ILE A 1142 -27.54 -17.69 -5.79
CA ILE A 1142 -27.26 -16.87 -6.98
C ILE A 1142 -28.53 -16.11 -7.40
N LEU A 1143 -29.67 -16.78 -7.50
CA LEU A 1143 -30.94 -16.15 -7.88
C LEU A 1143 -31.40 -15.10 -6.86
N ASN A 1144 -31.14 -15.30 -5.56
CA ASN A 1144 -31.44 -14.33 -4.51
C ASN A 1144 -30.48 -13.11 -4.55
N LYS A 1145 -29.19 -13.33 -4.79
CA LYS A 1145 -28.20 -12.25 -5.03
C LYS A 1145 -28.58 -11.42 -6.27
N LEU A 1146 -28.95 -12.09 -7.37
CA LEU A 1146 -29.45 -11.46 -8.59
C LEU A 1146 -30.74 -10.66 -8.38
N GLU A 1147 -31.67 -11.13 -7.54
CA GLU A 1147 -32.89 -10.38 -7.21
C GLU A 1147 -32.58 -9.04 -6.52
N SER A 1148 -31.67 -9.07 -5.54
CA SER A 1148 -31.20 -7.85 -4.85
C SER A 1148 -30.55 -6.87 -5.83
N ASP A 1149 -29.65 -7.35 -6.68
CA ASP A 1149 -28.95 -6.53 -7.68
C ASP A 1149 -29.90 -5.96 -8.74
N LEU A 1150 -30.90 -6.73 -9.18
CA LEU A 1150 -31.91 -6.27 -10.16
C LEU A 1150 -32.74 -5.13 -9.59
N ILE A 1151 -33.29 -5.31 -8.39
CA ILE A 1151 -34.07 -4.28 -7.69
C ILE A 1151 -33.21 -3.02 -7.50
N ALA A 1152 -31.95 -3.17 -7.06
CA ALA A 1152 -31.03 -2.04 -6.88
C ALA A 1152 -30.72 -1.31 -8.20
N ALA A 1153 -30.52 -2.05 -9.30
CA ALA A 1153 -30.26 -1.50 -10.62
C ALA A 1153 -31.46 -0.73 -11.19
N SER A 1154 -32.66 -1.31 -11.14
CA SER A 1154 -33.91 -0.65 -11.56
C SER A 1154 -34.19 0.64 -10.80
N ILE A 1155 -34.03 0.64 -9.47
CA ILE A 1155 -34.20 1.84 -8.63
C ILE A 1155 -33.17 2.92 -8.96
N LYS A 1156 -31.91 2.53 -9.21
CA LYS A 1156 -30.84 3.44 -9.61
C LYS A 1156 -31.10 4.05 -10.99
N ALA A 1157 -31.60 3.28 -11.95
CA ALA A 1157 -31.98 3.75 -13.27
C ALA A 1157 -33.12 4.78 -13.19
N TYR A 1158 -34.20 4.46 -12.49
CA TYR A 1158 -35.33 5.38 -12.28
C TYR A 1158 -34.91 6.71 -11.64
N LYS A 1159 -34.06 6.65 -10.61
CA LYS A 1159 -33.49 7.84 -9.95
C LYS A 1159 -32.66 8.71 -10.90
N ASN A 1160 -31.91 8.09 -11.80
CA ASN A 1160 -31.16 8.81 -12.82
C ASN A 1160 -32.09 9.50 -13.82
N SER A 1161 -33.22 8.88 -14.21
CA SER A 1161 -34.25 9.52 -15.04
C SER A 1161 -34.86 10.74 -14.36
N CYS A 1162 -35.24 10.65 -13.08
CA CYS A 1162 -35.72 11.78 -12.28
C CYS A 1162 -34.70 12.95 -12.25
N ILE A 1163 -33.42 12.64 -12.01
CA ILE A 1163 -32.35 13.65 -11.96
C ILE A 1163 -32.06 14.23 -13.35
N LYS A 1164 -32.17 13.45 -14.43
CA LYS A 1164 -32.02 13.94 -15.81
C LYS A 1164 -33.16 14.90 -16.16
N ALA A 1165 -34.41 14.56 -15.86
CA ALA A 1165 -35.57 15.43 -16.07
C ALA A 1165 -35.47 16.73 -15.26
N TYR A 1166 -35.12 16.62 -13.97
CA TYR A 1166 -34.86 17.79 -13.10
C TYR A 1166 -33.80 18.73 -13.71
N LYS A 1167 -32.65 18.20 -14.13
CA LYS A 1167 -31.60 19.01 -14.75
C LYS A 1167 -32.05 19.66 -16.06
N SER A 1168 -32.79 18.92 -16.90
CA SER A 1168 -33.29 19.43 -18.17
C SER A 1168 -34.25 20.61 -17.96
N LYS A 1169 -35.21 20.47 -17.03
CA LYS A 1169 -36.20 21.52 -16.71
C LYS A 1169 -35.61 22.72 -15.97
N LEU A 1170 -34.49 22.54 -15.27
CA LEU A 1170 -33.75 23.64 -14.64
C LEU A 1170 -32.92 24.41 -15.68
N GLY A 1171 -32.43 23.75 -16.72
CA GLY A 1171 -31.76 24.38 -17.86
C GLY A 1171 -32.68 25.09 -18.85
N THR A 1172 -34.00 24.92 -18.74
CA THR A 1172 -35.02 25.67 -19.52
C THR A 1172 -35.74 26.74 -18.67
N LYS A 1173 -35.14 27.14 -17.54
CA LYS A 1173 -35.60 28.22 -16.65
C LYS A 1173 -34.58 29.36 -16.50
N HIS A 1174 -33.50 29.28 -17.28
CA HIS A 1174 -32.49 30.30 -17.54
C HIS A 1174 -32.43 30.52 -19.05
#